data_AF-A0A8C7L648-F1
#
_entry.id   AF-A0A8C7L648-F1
#
_cell.length_a   1.000
_cell.length_b   1.000
_cell.length_c   1.000
_cell.angle_alpha   90.00
_cell.angle_beta   90.00
_cell.angle_gamma   90.00
#
_symmetry.space_group_name_H-M   'P 1'
#
loop_
_entity.id
_entity.type
_entity.pdbx_description
1 polymer ?
#
loop_
_entity_poly.entity_id
_entity_poly.type
_entity_poly.pdbx_seq_one_letter_code
_entity_poly.pdbx_strand_id
1 'polypeptide(L)'
;MSVVLKQISVRGLAGVENVAELKVAFNRHLHFTLVKDRNVANKRDYYFALANTVRDHLVGRWIRTQQYYYEKDPKRVYYISLEFYMGRTLQNTMVNLALENACDEAIYQLGLDMEELEDMEEDAGLGNGGLGRLAACFLDSMASLGLAAYGYGIRYEFGIFNQKIVNGWQVEEADDWLRYGNPWEKARPEYMRPVKFYGRTEHTPDGVKWVDTQVVLALPYDTPIPGYRNNIVNTMRLWSAKAPCDFNLKDFNVGGYIQAVLDRNLCENISRVLYPNDNFFEGKELRLKQEYFVVAATLQDVVRRFKASKFGSREVVRTDFAELPNKVAIQLNDTHPAMAIPELMRVLVDEEKLGWDKAWDVCVRTCAYTNHTVLPEALERWPIDLFHHLLPRHLEIIFEINHRFMEYVASKFPGDHDRMRRMSLIEEGGCKKVNMAHLCIVGSHAVNGVARIHSEILIFQNKTNGITPRRWLVMCNPGLAEVIAEKIGEEFIRDLDQLKRLLKFINDDAFIRDIAKVKQENKLKFAVHLEEHYKVKINPQSMFDFQVKRIHEYKRQLLNCLHMITYYNRIKKEPNKHWTPRTIMVGGKAAPGYHTAKMIIRLITAIGEVVNHDPVVGDRLKVIFLENYRVTLAEKAIPSADLSEQISTAGTEASGTGNMKFMLNGALTIGTMDGANVEMAEEAGEENLFIFGMRVEDVDAMDAGKGYHASEYYNRIPELKQAMDQIAGGFFSPKQPDLFKELVDLLMHHDRFKVFADYEAYIKCQDKVNQLYKNPKEWTKMVIHNIAGCGKFSSDRTIAQYAREIWGMEPSLEKIPAPDEKLK
;
A
#
# COMPACT_ATOMS: atom_id res chain seq x y z
N MET A 1 -21.85 31.97 -20.40
CA MET A 1 -20.76 32.97 -20.52
C MET A 1 -20.01 33.18 -19.18
N SER A 2 -20.02 32.20 -18.26
CA SER A 2 -19.39 32.26 -16.92
C SER A 2 -18.36 31.15 -16.67
N VAL A 3 -17.95 30.40 -17.71
CA VAL A 3 -17.07 29.22 -17.60
C VAL A 3 -15.62 29.51 -18.02
N VAL A 4 -15.34 30.71 -18.53
CA VAL A 4 -14.06 31.02 -19.22
C VAL A 4 -13.01 31.69 -18.31
N LEU A 5 -13.29 31.99 -17.03
CA LEU A 5 -12.43 32.86 -16.21
C LEU A 5 -11.79 32.26 -14.94
N LYS A 6 -11.69 30.93 -14.81
CA LYS A 6 -10.95 30.30 -13.68
C LYS A 6 -10.15 29.05 -14.10
N GLN A 7 -9.24 29.18 -15.05
CA GLN A 7 -8.24 28.16 -15.39
C GLN A 7 -6.82 28.59 -14.97
N ILE A 8 -6.68 29.29 -13.83
CA ILE A 8 -5.41 29.33 -13.09
C ILE A 8 -5.63 28.32 -11.98
N SER A 9 -5.20 27.09 -12.22
CA SER A 9 -5.28 26.00 -11.25
C SER A 9 -3.88 25.50 -10.95
N VAL A 10 -3.67 24.92 -9.77
CA VAL A 10 -2.44 24.17 -9.38
C VAL A 10 -1.99 23.12 -10.41
N ARG A 11 -2.81 22.84 -11.42
CA ARG A 11 -2.61 21.94 -12.57
C ARG A 11 -1.65 22.46 -13.67
N GLY A 12 -1.14 23.69 -13.59
CA GLY A 12 -0.11 24.24 -14.50
C GLY A 12 -0.65 25.15 -15.62
N LEU A 13 0.23 25.58 -16.54
CA LEU A 13 -0.11 26.54 -17.60
C LEU A 13 -0.47 25.84 -18.93
N ALA A 14 -1.57 26.25 -19.56
CA ALA A 14 -1.92 25.86 -20.93
C ALA A 14 -1.27 26.82 -21.95
N GLY A 15 0.02 26.63 -22.23
CA GLY A 15 0.73 27.39 -23.27
C GLY A 15 0.26 27.02 -24.68
N VAL A 16 0.06 28.01 -25.56
CA VAL A 16 -0.44 27.81 -26.94
C VAL A 16 0.43 26.84 -27.75
N GLU A 17 1.77 26.95 -27.62
CA GLU A 17 2.72 26.07 -28.30
C GLU A 17 2.63 24.63 -27.78
N ASN A 18 2.54 24.44 -26.45
CA ASN A 18 2.41 23.12 -25.83
C ASN A 18 1.12 22.39 -26.25
N VAL A 19 -0.02 23.09 -26.29
CA VAL A 19 -1.32 22.49 -26.67
C VAL A 19 -1.29 22.02 -28.12
N ALA A 20 -0.70 22.81 -29.03
CA ALA A 20 -0.57 22.43 -30.43
C ALA A 20 0.30 21.18 -30.60
N GLU A 21 1.44 21.11 -29.91
CA GLU A 21 2.34 19.95 -29.95
C GLU A 21 1.68 18.68 -29.39
N LEU A 22 0.97 18.79 -28.26
CA LEU A 22 0.25 17.67 -27.65
C LEU A 22 -0.80 17.09 -28.60
N LYS A 23 -1.56 17.94 -29.31
CA LYS A 23 -2.56 17.48 -30.30
C LYS A 23 -1.90 16.75 -31.46
N VAL A 24 -0.76 17.24 -31.95
CA VAL A 24 -0.02 16.58 -33.03
C VAL A 24 0.51 15.22 -32.58
N ALA A 25 1.13 15.15 -31.39
CA ALA A 25 1.62 13.90 -30.81
C ALA A 25 0.49 12.88 -30.55
N PHE A 26 -0.65 13.34 -30.03
CA PHE A 26 -1.84 12.50 -29.81
C PHE A 26 -2.32 11.87 -31.12
N ASN A 27 -2.51 12.66 -32.18
CA ASN A 27 -2.94 12.14 -33.48
C ASN A 27 -1.88 11.23 -34.11
N ARG A 28 -0.59 11.52 -33.89
CA ARG A 28 0.52 10.66 -34.33
C ARG A 28 0.44 9.29 -33.66
N HIS A 29 0.22 9.20 -32.35
CA HIS A 29 0.09 7.91 -31.66
C HIS A 29 -1.19 7.18 -32.05
N LEU A 30 -2.32 7.90 -32.20
CA LEU A 30 -3.55 7.30 -32.69
C LEU A 30 -3.35 6.63 -34.07
N HIS A 31 -2.65 7.32 -34.98
CA HIS A 31 -2.43 6.84 -36.33
C HIS A 31 -1.34 5.76 -36.43
N PHE A 32 -0.14 6.02 -35.90
CA PHE A 32 1.03 5.17 -36.12
C PHE A 32 1.24 4.11 -35.03
N THR A 33 0.87 4.40 -33.78
CA THR A 33 1.04 3.45 -32.67
C THR A 33 -0.16 2.51 -32.56
N LEU A 34 -1.38 3.04 -32.68
CA LEU A 34 -2.61 2.26 -32.53
C LEU A 34 -3.19 1.77 -33.85
N VAL A 35 -2.72 2.31 -34.97
CA VAL A 35 -3.21 1.95 -36.32
C VAL A 35 -4.72 2.20 -36.42
N LYS A 36 -5.14 3.39 -35.95
CA LYS A 36 -6.53 3.83 -35.95
C LYS A 36 -6.69 5.15 -36.70
N ASP A 37 -7.84 5.31 -37.32
CA ASP A 37 -8.38 6.62 -37.70
C ASP A 37 -9.52 7.01 -36.75
N ARG A 38 -9.95 8.28 -36.82
CA ARG A 38 -10.95 8.83 -35.89
C ARG A 38 -12.35 8.21 -36.06
N ASN A 39 -12.66 7.58 -37.18
CA ASN A 39 -13.98 6.99 -37.44
C ASN A 39 -14.15 5.65 -36.70
N VAL A 40 -13.04 4.93 -36.46
CA VAL A 40 -13.06 3.58 -35.85
C VAL A 40 -12.42 3.53 -34.45
N ALA A 41 -11.88 4.66 -33.98
CA ALA A 41 -11.28 4.76 -32.66
C ALA A 41 -12.34 4.80 -31.55
N ASN A 42 -12.15 3.97 -30.53
CA ASN A 42 -12.98 3.96 -29.32
C ASN A 42 -12.29 4.71 -28.15
N LYS A 43 -12.98 4.84 -27.01
CA LYS A 43 -12.45 5.53 -25.82
C LYS A 43 -11.12 4.94 -25.32
N ARG A 44 -10.94 3.62 -25.41
CA ARG A 44 -9.70 2.94 -25.02
C ARG A 44 -8.55 3.30 -25.97
N ASP A 45 -8.82 3.38 -27.28
CA ASP A 45 -7.83 3.85 -28.25
C ASP A 45 -7.38 5.29 -27.94
N TYR A 46 -8.33 6.18 -27.64
CA TYR A 46 -8.00 7.56 -27.26
C TYR A 46 -7.19 7.64 -25.94
N TYR A 47 -7.52 6.82 -24.95
CA TYR A 47 -6.71 6.69 -23.74
C TYR A 47 -5.27 6.28 -24.06
N PHE A 48 -5.06 5.23 -24.86
CA PHE A 48 -3.70 4.78 -25.20
C PHE A 48 -2.94 5.84 -26.01
N ALA A 49 -3.60 6.61 -26.87
CA ALA A 49 -2.98 7.71 -27.60
C ALA A 49 -2.51 8.81 -26.63
N LEU A 50 -3.33 9.18 -25.65
CA LEU A 50 -2.97 10.13 -24.60
C LEU A 50 -1.84 9.60 -23.70
N ALA A 51 -1.93 8.35 -23.24
CA ALA A 51 -0.90 7.73 -22.39
C ALA A 51 0.47 7.69 -23.07
N ASN A 52 0.54 7.32 -24.35
CA ASN A 52 1.79 7.36 -25.11
C ASN A 52 2.31 8.79 -25.31
N THR A 53 1.41 9.75 -25.58
CA THR A 53 1.77 11.17 -25.69
C THR A 53 2.40 11.69 -24.41
N VAL A 54 1.77 11.45 -23.25
CA VAL A 54 2.30 11.86 -21.95
C VAL A 54 3.61 11.13 -21.61
N ARG A 55 3.69 9.84 -21.93
CA ARG A 55 4.90 9.02 -21.72
C ARG A 55 6.11 9.53 -22.49
N ASP A 56 5.95 10.07 -23.71
CA ASP A 56 7.07 10.63 -24.48
C ASP A 56 7.81 11.73 -23.71
N HIS A 57 7.09 12.55 -22.92
CA HIS A 57 7.69 13.59 -22.06
C HIS A 57 8.51 13.02 -20.89
N LEU A 58 8.27 11.76 -20.48
CA LEU A 58 9.06 11.08 -19.46
C LEU A 58 10.36 10.50 -20.02
N VAL A 59 10.41 10.06 -21.28
CA VAL A 59 11.55 9.29 -21.82
C VAL A 59 12.85 10.10 -21.78
N GLY A 60 12.84 11.36 -22.23
CA GLY A 60 14.00 12.25 -22.14
C GLY A 60 14.38 12.60 -20.70
N ARG A 61 13.36 12.72 -19.84
CA ARG A 61 13.39 12.66 -18.35
C ARG A 61 14.32 11.58 -17.82
N TRP A 62 13.93 10.39 -18.20
CA TRP A 62 14.39 9.14 -17.62
C TRP A 62 15.79 8.77 -18.04
N ILE A 63 16.10 8.90 -19.34
CA ILE A 63 17.44 8.64 -19.87
C ILE A 63 18.47 9.51 -19.15
N ARG A 64 18.19 10.82 -19.00
CA ARG A 64 19.13 11.76 -18.39
C ARG A 64 19.25 11.59 -16.89
N THR A 65 18.17 11.22 -16.20
CA THR A 65 18.24 10.87 -14.77
C THR A 65 19.15 9.66 -14.56
N GLN A 66 18.98 8.60 -15.35
CA GLN A 66 19.84 7.42 -15.24
C GLN A 66 21.29 7.77 -15.58
N GLN A 67 21.52 8.50 -16.68
CA GLN A 67 22.86 8.96 -17.07
C GLN A 67 23.52 9.79 -15.97
N TYR A 68 22.79 10.73 -15.36
CA TYR A 68 23.25 11.55 -14.24
C TYR A 68 23.69 10.69 -13.05
N TYR A 69 22.91 9.66 -12.69
CA TYR A 69 23.30 8.73 -11.63
C TYR A 69 24.55 7.92 -11.99
N TYR A 70 24.75 7.54 -13.26
CA TYR A 70 25.98 6.88 -13.67
C TYR A 70 27.19 7.83 -13.64
N GLU A 71 27.04 9.07 -14.07
CA GLU A 71 28.13 10.07 -14.09
C GLU A 71 28.55 10.52 -12.69
N LYS A 72 27.58 10.78 -11.79
CA LYS A 72 27.86 11.19 -10.41
C LYS A 72 28.19 10.02 -9.49
N ASP A 73 27.77 8.82 -9.86
CA ASP A 73 27.88 7.59 -9.07
C ASP A 73 27.53 7.77 -7.57
N PRO A 74 26.33 8.29 -7.24
CA PRO A 74 25.91 8.43 -5.85
C PRO A 74 25.69 7.05 -5.21
N LYS A 75 25.57 7.04 -3.88
CA LYS A 75 24.99 5.89 -3.17
C LYS A 75 23.58 5.66 -3.70
N ARG A 76 23.21 4.39 -3.92
CA ARG A 76 21.90 4.00 -4.46
C ARG A 76 21.10 3.23 -3.43
N VAL A 77 19.81 3.55 -3.35
CA VAL A 77 18.85 2.86 -2.49
C VAL A 77 18.04 1.88 -3.31
N TYR A 78 17.92 0.67 -2.79
CA TYR A 78 17.14 -0.41 -3.37
C TYR A 78 16.04 -0.80 -2.39
N TYR A 79 14.81 -0.39 -2.70
CA TYR A 79 13.63 -0.72 -1.90
C TYR A 79 13.02 -2.01 -2.43
N ILE A 80 13.19 -3.11 -1.71
CA ILE A 80 12.68 -4.42 -2.13
C ILE A 80 11.33 -4.66 -1.44
N SER A 81 10.29 -4.86 -2.25
CA SER A 81 8.94 -5.12 -1.78
C SER A 81 8.25 -6.12 -2.69
N LEU A 82 7.51 -7.07 -2.11
CA LEU A 82 6.62 -7.94 -2.88
C LEU A 82 5.34 -7.22 -3.30
N GLU A 83 5.05 -6.04 -2.74
CA GLU A 83 3.87 -5.25 -3.09
C GLU A 83 4.23 -3.83 -3.53
N PHE A 84 3.63 -3.36 -4.63
CA PHE A 84 3.59 -1.97 -5.06
C PHE A 84 2.17 -1.62 -5.52
N TYR A 85 1.37 -1.02 -4.63
CA TYR A 85 -0.02 -0.71 -4.95
C TYR A 85 -0.14 0.64 -5.67
N MET A 86 0.24 0.67 -6.95
CA MET A 86 0.48 1.91 -7.71
C MET A 86 -0.80 2.67 -8.05
N GLY A 87 -1.88 1.96 -8.41
CA GLY A 87 -3.08 2.56 -8.97
C GLY A 87 -2.87 3.00 -10.42
N ARG A 88 -3.61 4.01 -10.87
CA ARG A 88 -3.49 4.64 -12.19
C ARG A 88 -2.28 5.57 -12.28
N THR A 89 -1.63 5.66 -13.44
CA THR A 89 -0.37 6.40 -13.63
C THR A 89 -0.53 7.65 -14.49
N LEU A 90 -1.56 7.73 -15.35
CA LEU A 90 -1.73 8.83 -16.30
C LEU A 90 -1.79 10.20 -15.61
N GLN A 91 -2.79 10.41 -14.76
CA GLN A 91 -3.00 11.70 -14.09
C GLN A 91 -1.83 12.04 -13.16
N ASN A 92 -1.28 11.08 -12.42
CA ASN A 92 -0.11 11.31 -11.57
C ASN A 92 1.12 11.77 -12.36
N THR A 93 1.32 11.23 -13.57
CA THR A 93 2.38 11.69 -14.47
C THR A 93 2.14 13.12 -14.93
N MET A 94 0.91 13.45 -15.32
CA MET A 94 0.54 14.81 -15.72
C MET A 94 0.74 15.82 -14.58
N VAL A 95 0.36 15.46 -13.35
CA VAL A 95 0.59 16.28 -12.14
C VAL A 95 2.08 16.53 -11.92
N ASN A 96 2.90 15.47 -11.91
CA ASN A 96 4.33 15.59 -11.62
C ASN A 96 5.12 16.33 -12.72
N LEU A 97 4.62 16.31 -13.97
CA LEU A 97 5.18 17.05 -15.10
C LEU A 97 4.57 18.45 -15.33
N ALA A 98 3.54 18.82 -14.57
CA ALA A 98 2.77 20.06 -14.76
C ALA A 98 2.12 20.17 -16.16
N LEU A 99 1.59 19.05 -16.68
CA LEU A 99 0.97 18.95 -18.01
C LEU A 99 -0.56 18.84 -17.97
N GLU A 100 -1.18 18.71 -16.79
CA GLU A 100 -2.61 18.38 -16.67
C GLU A 100 -3.51 19.37 -17.41
N ASN A 101 -3.36 20.69 -17.19
CA ASN A 101 -4.16 21.70 -17.91
C ASN A 101 -3.88 21.75 -19.43
N ALA A 102 -2.64 21.48 -19.85
CA ALA A 102 -2.29 21.48 -21.27
C ALA A 102 -2.88 20.25 -21.99
N CYS A 103 -2.88 19.09 -21.34
CA CYS A 103 -3.53 17.89 -21.82
C CYS A 103 -5.05 18.05 -21.86
N ASP A 104 -5.65 18.60 -20.81
CA ASP A 104 -7.10 18.84 -20.73
C ASP A 104 -7.59 19.71 -21.89
N GLU A 105 -6.93 20.86 -22.12
CA GLU A 105 -7.25 21.76 -23.23
C GLU A 105 -7.01 21.09 -24.61
N ALA A 106 -5.92 20.32 -24.75
CA ALA A 106 -5.63 19.62 -25.99
C ALA A 106 -6.70 18.57 -26.34
N ILE A 107 -7.14 17.79 -25.35
CA ILE A 107 -8.16 16.74 -25.49
C ILE A 107 -9.54 17.36 -25.70
N TYR A 108 -9.87 18.46 -25.01
CA TYR A 108 -11.09 19.23 -25.22
C TYR A 108 -11.20 19.75 -26.65
N GLN A 109 -10.14 20.36 -27.21
CA GLN A 109 -10.12 20.82 -28.61
C GLN A 109 -10.20 19.70 -29.64
N LEU A 110 -9.93 18.45 -29.24
CA LEU A 110 -10.11 17.26 -30.07
C LEU A 110 -11.53 16.67 -29.96
N GLY A 111 -12.40 17.26 -29.12
CA GLY A 111 -13.79 16.84 -28.92
C GLY A 111 -13.93 15.67 -27.95
N LEU A 112 -12.99 15.50 -27.03
CA LEU A 112 -12.93 14.39 -26.07
C LEU A 112 -12.95 14.94 -24.63
N ASP A 113 -13.32 14.07 -23.67
CA ASP A 113 -13.29 14.37 -22.22
C ASP A 113 -12.13 13.61 -21.57
N MET A 114 -11.22 14.33 -20.91
CA MET A 114 -10.04 13.72 -20.28
C MET A 114 -10.41 12.82 -19.09
N GLU A 115 -11.42 13.18 -18.28
CA GLU A 115 -11.84 12.37 -17.11
C GLU A 115 -12.38 11.01 -17.58
N GLU A 116 -13.13 10.96 -18.69
CA GLU A 116 -13.59 9.70 -19.29
C GLU A 116 -12.43 8.82 -19.78
N LEU A 117 -11.35 9.42 -20.30
CA LEU A 117 -10.17 8.68 -20.76
C LEU A 117 -9.34 8.16 -19.59
N GLU A 118 -9.20 8.93 -18.51
CA GLU A 118 -8.55 8.49 -17.27
C GLU A 118 -9.29 7.29 -16.65
N ASP A 119 -10.62 7.24 -16.77
CA ASP A 119 -11.43 6.12 -16.31
C ASP A 119 -11.23 4.82 -17.12
N MET A 120 -10.61 4.87 -18.30
CA MET A 120 -10.23 3.68 -19.09
C MET A 120 -8.94 3.01 -18.61
N GLU A 121 -8.12 3.69 -17.79
CA GLU A 121 -6.90 3.13 -17.24
C GLU A 121 -7.22 2.07 -16.16
N GLU A 122 -6.62 0.89 -16.27
CA GLU A 122 -6.69 -0.15 -15.25
C GLU A 122 -5.73 0.18 -14.10
N ASP A 123 -6.11 -0.09 -12.85
CA ASP A 123 -5.19 0.02 -11.71
C ASP A 123 -4.05 -1.01 -11.85
N ALA A 124 -2.80 -0.58 -11.68
CA ALA A 124 -1.71 -1.52 -11.41
C ALA A 124 -1.82 -2.03 -9.96
N GLY A 125 -2.68 -3.04 -9.77
CA GLY A 125 -3.06 -3.66 -8.50
C GLY A 125 -2.01 -4.59 -7.88
N LEU A 126 -0.74 -4.24 -7.96
CA LEU A 126 0.39 -5.09 -7.56
C LEU A 126 0.65 -5.06 -6.04
N GLY A 127 -0.38 -4.81 -5.24
CA GLY A 127 -0.32 -4.80 -3.78
C GLY A 127 -1.70 -4.96 -3.17
N ASN A 128 -1.76 -5.43 -1.92
CA ASN A 128 -3.04 -5.79 -1.28
C ASN A 128 -3.61 -4.65 -0.42
N GLY A 129 -2.78 -3.73 0.08
CA GLY A 129 -3.23 -2.76 1.07
C GLY A 129 -2.18 -1.73 1.48
N GLY A 130 -2.09 -1.46 2.78
CA GLY A 130 -1.27 -0.39 3.35
C GLY A 130 0.22 -0.52 3.03
N LEU A 131 0.79 -1.73 3.12
CA LEU A 131 2.20 -2.00 2.85
C LEU A 131 2.58 -1.69 1.39
N GLY A 132 1.85 -2.25 0.41
CA GLY A 132 2.08 -1.94 -1.00
C GLY A 132 1.84 -0.47 -1.35
N ARG A 133 0.85 0.18 -0.72
CA ARG A 133 0.57 1.60 -0.98
C ARG A 133 1.61 2.53 -0.37
N LEU A 134 2.19 2.16 0.77
CA LEU A 134 3.31 2.86 1.38
C LEU A 134 4.53 2.84 0.46
N ALA A 135 4.90 1.66 -0.07
CA ALA A 135 5.98 1.51 -1.03
C ALA A 135 5.78 2.42 -2.27
N ALA A 136 4.56 2.50 -2.79
CA ALA A 136 4.23 3.40 -3.90
C ALA A 136 4.34 4.90 -3.53
N CYS A 137 3.93 5.32 -2.32
CA CYS A 137 4.14 6.69 -1.84
C CYS A 137 5.63 7.02 -1.64
N PHE A 138 6.41 6.04 -1.19
CA PHE A 138 7.86 6.16 -1.00
C PHE A 138 8.59 6.35 -2.32
N LEU A 139 8.21 5.61 -3.38
CA LEU A 139 8.77 5.80 -4.72
C LEU A 139 8.58 7.24 -5.23
N ASP A 140 7.38 7.78 -5.11
CA ASP A 140 7.06 9.17 -5.51
C ASP A 140 7.87 10.21 -4.70
N SER A 141 8.04 9.97 -3.40
CA SER A 141 8.80 10.85 -2.50
C SER A 141 10.31 10.78 -2.77
N MET A 142 10.86 9.58 -2.97
CA MET A 142 12.28 9.39 -3.32
C MET A 142 12.63 10.09 -4.65
N ALA A 143 11.73 10.05 -5.63
CA ALA A 143 11.91 10.79 -6.88
C ALA A 143 11.79 12.31 -6.68
N SER A 144 10.83 12.78 -5.87
CA SER A 144 10.61 14.20 -5.59
C SER A 144 11.74 14.85 -4.77
N LEU A 145 12.40 14.05 -3.94
CA LEU A 145 13.57 14.41 -3.12
C LEU A 145 14.92 14.13 -3.80
N GLY A 146 14.90 13.78 -5.09
CA GLY A 146 16.11 13.60 -5.91
C GLY A 146 17.06 12.50 -5.44
N LEU A 147 16.54 11.49 -4.74
CA LEU A 147 17.32 10.35 -4.28
C LEU A 147 17.50 9.36 -5.43
N ALA A 148 18.73 8.85 -5.59
CA ALA A 148 19.06 7.79 -6.54
C ALA A 148 18.51 6.44 -6.06
N ALA A 149 17.20 6.27 -6.16
CA ALA A 149 16.47 5.14 -5.60
C ALA A 149 15.76 4.31 -6.67
N TYR A 150 15.63 3.01 -6.37
CA TYR A 150 15.00 2.02 -7.22
C TYR A 150 14.03 1.16 -6.40
N GLY A 151 12.81 1.00 -6.89
CA GLY A 151 11.86 0.02 -6.36
C GLY A 151 12.06 -1.33 -7.07
N TYR A 152 12.17 -2.42 -6.33
CA TYR A 152 12.27 -3.77 -6.89
C TYR A 152 11.15 -4.66 -6.38
N GLY A 153 10.44 -5.31 -7.31
CA GLY A 153 9.29 -6.18 -7.01
C GLY A 153 9.03 -7.22 -8.09
N ILE A 154 7.85 -7.83 -8.05
CA ILE A 154 7.40 -8.82 -9.03
C ILE A 154 6.35 -8.20 -9.95
N ARG A 155 6.46 -8.50 -11.26
CA ARG A 155 5.45 -8.13 -12.25
C ARG A 155 4.39 -9.22 -12.28
N TYR A 156 3.42 -9.14 -11.37
CA TYR A 156 2.31 -10.09 -11.36
C TYR A 156 1.44 -9.93 -12.59
N GLU A 157 1.14 -11.05 -13.26
CA GLU A 157 0.20 -11.06 -14.38
C GLU A 157 -1.22 -10.72 -13.90
N PHE A 158 -1.60 -11.28 -12.75
CA PHE A 158 -2.83 -10.99 -12.02
C PHE A 158 -2.50 -10.31 -10.68
N GLY A 159 -3.02 -9.10 -10.49
CA GLY A 159 -2.89 -8.35 -9.23
C GLY A 159 -3.75 -8.92 -8.10
N ILE A 160 -4.10 -8.07 -7.13
CA ILE A 160 -5.14 -8.41 -6.15
C ILE A 160 -6.48 -8.62 -6.87
N PHE A 161 -7.13 -9.76 -6.65
CA PHE A 161 -8.39 -10.15 -7.29
C PHE A 161 -9.43 -9.01 -7.33
N ASN A 162 -10.20 -8.94 -8.41
CA ASN A 162 -11.38 -8.08 -8.48
C ASN A 162 -12.48 -8.65 -7.59
N GLN A 163 -12.98 -7.83 -6.67
CA GLN A 163 -14.04 -8.22 -5.75
C GLN A 163 -15.39 -7.98 -6.40
N LYS A 164 -16.25 -9.00 -6.41
CA LYS A 164 -17.68 -8.88 -6.73
C LYS A 164 -18.53 -9.21 -5.53
N ILE A 165 -19.68 -8.55 -5.41
CA ILE A 165 -20.67 -8.85 -4.37
C ILE A 165 -21.87 -9.53 -5.02
N VAL A 166 -21.98 -10.84 -4.84
CA VAL A 166 -23.06 -11.67 -5.39
C VAL A 166 -23.90 -12.21 -4.24
N ASN A 167 -25.18 -11.85 -4.20
CA ASN A 167 -26.10 -12.22 -3.12
C ASN A 167 -25.56 -11.88 -1.71
N GLY A 168 -24.88 -10.73 -1.60
CA GLY A 168 -24.29 -10.26 -0.35
C GLY A 168 -22.92 -10.87 0.01
N TRP A 169 -22.40 -11.80 -0.79
CA TRP A 169 -21.11 -12.45 -0.57
C TRP A 169 -20.01 -11.94 -1.49
N GLN A 170 -18.78 -11.91 -0.98
CA GLN A 170 -17.60 -11.69 -1.80
C GLN A 170 -17.35 -12.88 -2.72
N VAL A 171 -17.16 -12.59 -4.01
CA VAL A 171 -16.65 -13.49 -5.04
C VAL A 171 -15.37 -12.89 -5.60
N GLU A 172 -14.35 -13.72 -5.79
CA GLU A 172 -13.07 -13.33 -6.35
C GLU A 172 -13.02 -13.58 -7.86
N GLU A 173 -12.69 -12.55 -8.63
CA GLU A 173 -12.40 -12.64 -10.06
C GLU A 173 -10.93 -12.27 -10.33
N ALA A 174 -10.31 -12.87 -11.34
CA ALA A 174 -8.93 -12.56 -11.68
C ALA A 174 -8.79 -11.09 -12.13
N ASP A 175 -7.72 -10.43 -11.68
CA ASP A 175 -7.39 -9.06 -12.07
C ASP A 175 -6.48 -9.04 -13.31
N ASP A 176 -7.08 -9.11 -14.50
CA ASP A 176 -6.38 -9.16 -15.78
C ASP A 176 -6.01 -7.74 -16.30
N TRP A 177 -5.26 -7.00 -15.48
CA TRP A 177 -4.88 -5.60 -15.74
C TRP A 177 -3.96 -5.43 -16.96
N LEU A 178 -3.30 -6.50 -17.40
CA LEU A 178 -2.40 -6.50 -18.56
C LEU A 178 -3.06 -6.89 -19.88
N ARG A 179 -4.33 -7.30 -19.87
CA ARG A 179 -5.10 -7.76 -21.05
C ARG A 179 -4.94 -6.90 -22.28
N TYR A 180 -4.95 -5.58 -22.09
CA TYR A 180 -4.90 -4.59 -23.17
C TYR A 180 -3.49 -3.98 -23.36
N GLY A 181 -2.50 -4.48 -22.62
CA GLY A 181 -1.17 -3.91 -22.51
C GLY A 181 -1.06 -2.82 -21.45
N ASN A 182 0.16 -2.60 -20.98
CA ASN A 182 0.51 -1.51 -20.05
C ASN A 182 1.42 -0.52 -20.79
N PRO A 183 0.99 0.72 -21.08
CA PRO A 183 1.79 1.66 -21.85
C PRO A 183 3.01 2.17 -21.06
N TRP A 184 3.00 2.06 -19.72
CA TRP A 184 4.00 2.66 -18.85
C TRP A 184 5.26 1.82 -18.69
N GLU A 185 5.17 0.50 -18.86
CA GLU A 185 6.30 -0.39 -18.67
C GLU A 185 7.20 -0.50 -19.91
N LYS A 186 8.48 -0.78 -19.69
CA LYS A 186 9.45 -1.10 -20.74
C LYS A 186 10.13 -2.43 -20.41
N ALA A 187 9.85 -3.45 -21.22
CA ALA A 187 10.59 -4.71 -21.16
C ALA A 187 12.09 -4.49 -21.48
N ARG A 188 12.96 -5.15 -20.70
CA ARG A 188 14.42 -5.11 -20.83
C ARG A 188 15.01 -6.52 -20.96
N PRO A 189 14.71 -7.26 -22.04
CA PRO A 189 15.22 -8.63 -22.24
C PRO A 189 16.75 -8.73 -22.19
N GLU A 190 17.46 -7.66 -22.53
CA GLU A 190 18.92 -7.55 -22.46
C GLU A 190 19.50 -7.69 -21.03
N TYR A 191 18.66 -7.58 -19.98
CA TYR A 191 19.06 -7.66 -18.58
C TYR A 191 18.50 -8.87 -17.84
N MET A 192 18.06 -9.90 -18.56
CA MET A 192 17.52 -11.13 -17.98
C MET A 192 18.53 -11.83 -17.06
N ARG A 193 18.07 -12.41 -15.94
CA ARG A 193 18.93 -13.08 -14.95
C ARG A 193 18.45 -14.51 -14.64
N PRO A 194 19.36 -15.49 -14.47
CA PRO A 194 18.98 -16.80 -14.00
C PRO A 194 18.74 -16.79 -12.48
N VAL A 195 17.68 -17.45 -12.04
CA VAL A 195 17.36 -17.73 -10.64
C VAL A 195 17.29 -19.24 -10.48
N LYS A 196 17.95 -19.75 -9.44
CA LYS A 196 18.08 -21.18 -9.18
C LYS A 196 17.11 -21.62 -8.09
N PHE A 197 16.58 -22.84 -8.19
CA PHE A 197 15.77 -23.49 -7.15
C PHE A 197 16.19 -24.96 -7.00
N TYR A 198 15.87 -25.56 -5.86
CA TYR A 198 16.14 -26.97 -5.54
C TYR A 198 17.64 -27.30 -5.57
N GLY A 199 18.01 -28.46 -6.12
CA GLY A 199 19.39 -28.91 -6.21
C GLY A 199 19.98 -29.33 -4.88
N ARG A 200 21.30 -29.28 -4.77
CA ARG A 200 22.05 -29.72 -3.58
C ARG A 200 23.37 -28.96 -3.44
N THR A 201 23.95 -29.02 -2.25
CA THR A 201 25.26 -28.45 -1.94
C THR A 201 26.38 -29.48 -2.12
N GLU A 202 27.48 -29.05 -2.73
CA GLU A 202 28.72 -29.82 -2.84
C GLU A 202 29.84 -29.07 -2.12
N HIS A 203 30.46 -29.73 -1.14
CA HIS A 203 31.61 -29.19 -0.42
C HIS A 203 32.89 -29.61 -1.14
N THR A 204 33.60 -28.64 -1.70
CA THR A 204 34.89 -28.85 -2.37
C THR A 204 36.00 -28.10 -1.63
N PRO A 205 37.29 -28.41 -1.87
CA PRO A 205 38.40 -27.62 -1.31
C PRO A 205 38.33 -26.13 -1.67
N ASP A 206 37.72 -25.78 -2.81
CA ASP A 206 37.55 -24.40 -3.29
C ASP A 206 36.29 -23.69 -2.75
N GLY A 207 35.59 -24.33 -1.81
CA GLY A 207 34.35 -23.85 -1.18
C GLY A 207 33.11 -24.67 -1.55
N VAL A 208 31.95 -24.16 -1.14
CA VAL A 208 30.65 -24.81 -1.36
C VAL A 208 30.09 -24.38 -2.73
N LYS A 209 29.56 -25.34 -3.48
CA LYS A 209 28.86 -25.10 -4.76
C LYS A 209 27.41 -25.54 -4.67
N TRP A 210 26.50 -24.71 -5.16
CA TRP A 210 25.09 -25.07 -5.31
C TRP A 210 24.83 -25.57 -6.73
N VAL A 211 24.58 -26.88 -6.85
CA VAL A 211 24.55 -27.63 -8.13
C VAL A 211 23.21 -28.35 -8.30
N ASP A 212 22.99 -28.91 -9.50
CA ASP A 212 21.78 -29.67 -9.88
C ASP A 212 20.46 -28.88 -9.69
N THR A 213 20.53 -27.56 -9.90
CA THR A 213 19.40 -26.64 -9.68
C THR A 213 18.48 -26.55 -10.88
N GLN A 214 17.19 -26.36 -10.64
CA GLN A 214 16.26 -25.88 -11.66
C GLN A 214 16.46 -24.37 -11.88
N VAL A 215 16.49 -23.93 -13.14
CA VAL A 215 16.70 -22.52 -13.50
C VAL A 215 15.40 -21.89 -14.00
N VAL A 216 15.07 -20.72 -13.48
CA VAL A 216 14.03 -19.82 -13.96
C VAL A 216 14.68 -18.51 -14.39
N LEU A 217 14.24 -17.91 -15.49
CA LEU A 217 14.74 -16.62 -15.96
C LEU A 217 13.88 -15.48 -15.40
N ALA A 218 14.53 -14.44 -14.89
CA ALA A 218 13.92 -13.21 -14.43
C ALA A 218 14.07 -12.12 -15.50
N LEU A 219 12.97 -11.79 -16.16
CA LEU A 219 12.87 -10.71 -17.17
C LEU A 219 12.48 -9.40 -16.50
N PRO A 220 13.32 -8.35 -16.53
CA PRO A 220 12.96 -7.06 -15.94
C PRO A 220 12.04 -6.24 -16.85
N TYR A 221 11.04 -5.63 -16.22
CA TYR A 221 10.19 -4.56 -16.77
C TYR A 221 10.40 -3.31 -15.93
N ASP A 222 10.77 -2.22 -16.60
CA ASP A 222 11.01 -0.94 -15.95
C ASP A 222 9.83 0.01 -16.13
N THR A 223 9.34 0.59 -15.04
CA THR A 223 8.30 1.63 -15.03
C THR A 223 8.91 2.93 -14.49
N PRO A 224 8.77 4.07 -15.22
CA PRO A 224 9.30 5.35 -14.79
C PRO A 224 8.52 5.92 -13.60
N ILE A 225 9.22 6.48 -12.61
CA ILE A 225 8.64 7.14 -11.44
C ILE A 225 9.06 8.62 -11.45
N PRO A 226 8.22 9.54 -11.96
CA PRO A 226 8.55 10.96 -12.01
C PRO A 226 8.47 11.62 -10.63
N GLY A 227 9.46 12.44 -10.29
CA GLY A 227 9.40 13.34 -9.15
C GLY A 227 8.59 14.60 -9.46
N TYR A 228 8.02 15.22 -8.42
CA TYR A 228 7.18 16.41 -8.58
C TYR A 228 7.98 17.63 -9.05
N ARG A 229 7.78 18.03 -10.32
CA ARG A 229 8.31 19.26 -10.94
C ARG A 229 9.82 19.48 -10.80
N ASN A 230 10.61 18.42 -10.72
CA ASN A 230 12.08 18.46 -10.58
C ASN A 230 12.86 17.80 -11.74
N ASN A 231 12.17 17.28 -12.75
CA ASN A 231 12.71 16.55 -13.91
C ASN A 231 13.44 15.24 -13.58
N ILE A 232 13.35 14.75 -12.34
CA ILE A 232 13.93 13.47 -11.95
C ILE A 232 12.92 12.37 -12.27
N VAL A 233 13.39 11.31 -12.90
CA VAL A 233 12.57 10.11 -13.17
C VAL A 233 13.35 8.88 -12.70
N ASN A 234 12.95 8.36 -11.54
CA ASN A 234 13.48 7.11 -10.99
C ASN A 234 12.86 5.90 -11.68
N THR A 235 13.27 4.69 -11.26
CA THR A 235 12.80 3.43 -11.86
C THR A 235 12.20 2.52 -10.80
N MET A 236 11.00 2.02 -11.07
CA MET A 236 10.50 0.79 -10.47
C MET A 236 10.78 -0.36 -11.44
N ARG A 237 11.51 -1.38 -10.99
CA ARG A 237 11.86 -2.58 -11.76
C ARG A 237 11.09 -3.77 -11.22
N LEU A 238 10.29 -4.39 -12.07
CA LEU A 238 9.48 -5.55 -11.73
C LEU A 238 9.93 -6.77 -12.54
N TRP A 239 10.12 -7.90 -11.85
CA TRP A 239 10.59 -9.14 -12.48
C TRP A 239 9.42 -10.03 -12.91
N SER A 240 9.47 -10.51 -14.15
CA SER A 240 8.58 -11.56 -14.68
C SER A 240 9.36 -12.86 -14.79
N ALA A 241 8.78 -13.95 -14.29
CA ALA A 241 9.36 -15.29 -14.40
C ALA A 241 9.13 -15.83 -15.82
N LYS A 242 10.19 -16.39 -16.40
CA LYS A 242 10.20 -17.01 -17.72
C LYS A 242 10.91 -18.34 -17.67
N ALA A 243 10.38 -19.33 -18.36
CA ALA A 243 11.07 -20.59 -18.55
C ALA A 243 12.29 -20.40 -19.47
N PRO A 244 13.42 -21.08 -19.23
CA PRO A 244 14.53 -21.10 -20.16
C PRO A 244 14.11 -21.69 -21.51
N CYS A 245 14.69 -21.20 -22.61
CA CYS A 245 14.43 -21.71 -23.95
C CYS A 245 15.34 -22.90 -24.27
N ASP A 246 15.36 -23.89 -23.38
CA ASP A 246 16.13 -25.10 -23.61
C ASP A 246 15.22 -26.07 -24.36
N PHE A 247 15.24 -26.01 -25.69
CA PHE A 247 14.49 -26.94 -26.53
C PHE A 247 15.10 -28.34 -26.39
N ASN A 248 14.58 -29.13 -25.45
CA ASN A 248 15.05 -30.49 -25.24
C ASN A 248 14.49 -31.42 -26.35
N LEU A 249 15.20 -31.48 -27.49
CA LEU A 249 14.93 -32.39 -28.61
C LEU A 249 14.73 -33.84 -28.15
N LYS A 250 15.37 -34.24 -27.06
CA LYS A 250 15.24 -35.58 -26.48
C LYS A 250 13.82 -35.81 -25.97
N ASP A 251 13.26 -34.92 -25.16
CA ASP A 251 11.90 -35.04 -24.61
C ASP A 251 10.83 -34.89 -25.70
N PHE A 252 11.12 -34.05 -26.72
CA PHE A 252 10.26 -33.89 -27.89
C PHE A 252 10.16 -35.18 -28.71
N ASN A 253 11.29 -35.88 -28.94
CA ASN A 253 11.35 -37.09 -29.76
C ASN A 253 10.73 -38.33 -29.11
N VAL A 254 10.51 -38.34 -27.78
CA VAL A 254 9.79 -39.43 -27.07
C VAL A 254 8.29 -39.16 -26.88
N GLY A 255 7.74 -38.10 -27.49
CA GLY A 255 6.31 -37.75 -27.36
C GLY A 255 5.96 -36.95 -26.10
N GLY A 256 6.96 -36.44 -25.37
CA GLY A 256 6.80 -35.65 -24.14
C GLY A 256 6.49 -34.16 -24.34
N TYR A 257 6.08 -33.74 -25.54
CA TYR A 257 5.82 -32.33 -25.88
C TYR A 257 4.86 -31.63 -24.89
N ILE A 258 3.79 -32.32 -24.48
CA ILE A 258 2.82 -31.75 -23.54
C ILE A 258 3.47 -31.48 -22.18
N GLN A 259 4.31 -32.39 -21.69
CA GLN A 259 4.97 -32.22 -20.39
C GLN A 259 5.95 -31.05 -20.41
N ALA A 260 6.75 -30.88 -21.47
CA ALA A 260 7.67 -29.76 -21.60
C ALA A 260 6.95 -28.39 -21.62
N VAL A 261 5.74 -28.31 -22.19
CA VAL A 261 4.92 -27.08 -22.15
C VAL A 261 4.32 -26.86 -20.75
N LEU A 262 3.88 -27.92 -20.06
CA LEU A 262 3.37 -27.84 -18.70
C LEU A 262 4.47 -27.37 -17.71
N ASP A 263 5.70 -27.83 -17.89
CA ASP A 263 6.83 -27.44 -17.04
C ASP A 263 7.17 -25.95 -17.20
N ARG A 264 6.98 -25.38 -18.39
CA ARG A 264 7.12 -23.92 -18.60
C ARG A 264 6.11 -23.15 -17.75
N ASN A 265 4.86 -23.61 -17.70
CA ASN A 265 3.83 -22.96 -16.88
C ASN A 265 4.18 -22.99 -15.39
N LEU A 266 4.83 -24.06 -14.90
CA LEU A 266 5.28 -24.15 -13.51
C LEU A 266 6.33 -23.09 -13.16
N CYS A 267 7.25 -22.77 -14.07
CA CYS A 267 8.21 -21.68 -13.89
C CYS A 267 7.53 -20.31 -13.91
N GLU A 268 6.61 -20.09 -14.85
CA GLU A 268 5.93 -18.80 -15.03
C GLU A 268 4.90 -18.50 -13.92
N ASN A 269 4.42 -19.53 -13.20
CA ASN A 269 3.54 -19.40 -12.04
C ASN A 269 4.08 -18.46 -10.95
N ILE A 270 5.41 -18.36 -10.81
CA ILE A 270 6.05 -17.51 -9.79
C ILE A 270 5.55 -16.06 -9.91
N SER A 271 5.48 -15.51 -11.12
CA SER A 271 5.00 -14.14 -11.34
C SER A 271 3.53 -14.07 -11.78
N ARG A 272 2.71 -15.08 -11.50
CA ARG A 272 1.35 -15.12 -12.02
C ARG A 272 0.34 -14.39 -11.15
N VAL A 273 0.29 -14.67 -9.84
CA VAL A 273 -0.70 -14.06 -8.93
C VAL A 273 -0.05 -13.52 -7.65
N LEU A 274 -0.55 -12.38 -7.20
CA LEU A 274 -0.19 -11.76 -5.92
C LEU A 274 -0.82 -12.56 -4.75
N TYR A 275 0.03 -13.15 -3.89
CA TYR A 275 -0.34 -14.02 -2.76
C TYR A 275 -1.24 -15.21 -3.14
N PRO A 276 -0.65 -16.37 -3.49
CA PRO A 276 -1.44 -17.60 -3.62
C PRO A 276 -2.05 -18.00 -2.26
N ASN A 277 -3.16 -18.74 -2.29
CA ASN A 277 -3.71 -19.35 -1.09
C ASN A 277 -2.67 -20.30 -0.46
N ASP A 278 -2.23 -19.99 0.76
CA ASP A 278 -1.13 -20.67 1.47
C ASP A 278 -1.63 -21.70 2.50
N ASN A 279 -2.93 -22.01 2.50
CA ASN A 279 -3.50 -23.07 3.34
C ASN A 279 -3.00 -24.49 2.97
N PHE A 280 -2.36 -24.64 1.81
CA PHE A 280 -1.79 -25.91 1.31
C PHE A 280 -0.28 -25.79 1.09
N PHE A 281 0.43 -26.92 1.09
CA PHE A 281 1.88 -26.97 0.97
C PHE A 281 2.40 -26.30 -0.30
N GLU A 282 1.75 -26.57 -1.44
CA GLU A 282 2.12 -26.00 -2.74
C GLU A 282 1.99 -24.47 -2.76
N GLY A 283 1.02 -23.92 -2.01
CA GLY A 283 0.84 -22.47 -1.85
C GLY A 283 1.97 -21.83 -1.05
N LYS A 284 2.42 -22.50 0.02
CA LYS A 284 3.58 -22.09 0.84
C LYS A 284 4.88 -22.12 0.05
N GLU A 285 5.11 -23.18 -0.72
CA GLU A 285 6.29 -23.29 -1.58
C GLU A 285 6.30 -22.21 -2.67
N LEU A 286 5.17 -21.98 -3.35
CA LEU A 286 5.09 -20.93 -4.37
C LEU A 286 5.37 -19.54 -3.78
N ARG A 287 4.91 -19.28 -2.55
CA ARG A 287 5.19 -18.03 -1.85
C ARG A 287 6.69 -17.84 -1.57
N LEU A 288 7.36 -18.85 -1.01
CA LEU A 288 8.81 -18.78 -0.79
C LEU A 288 9.59 -18.66 -2.11
N LYS A 289 9.11 -19.29 -3.20
CA LYS A 289 9.67 -19.09 -4.54
C LYS A 289 9.56 -17.64 -5.02
N GLN A 290 8.43 -16.97 -4.79
CA GLN A 290 8.24 -15.56 -5.11
C GLN A 290 9.25 -14.68 -4.36
N GLU A 291 9.36 -14.88 -3.05
CA GLU A 291 10.28 -14.13 -2.17
C GLU A 291 11.73 -14.29 -2.61
N TYR A 292 12.16 -15.53 -2.84
CA TYR A 292 13.53 -15.77 -3.29
C TYR A 292 13.77 -15.27 -4.73
N PHE A 293 12.78 -15.40 -5.63
CA PHE A 293 12.89 -14.96 -7.02
C PHE A 293 13.18 -13.47 -7.14
N VAL A 294 12.42 -12.63 -6.44
CA VAL A 294 12.65 -11.17 -6.46
C VAL A 294 14.00 -10.83 -5.85
N VAL A 295 14.39 -11.49 -4.75
CA VAL A 295 15.66 -11.26 -4.07
C VAL A 295 16.85 -11.61 -4.97
N ALA A 296 16.89 -12.84 -5.50
CA ALA A 296 18.03 -13.33 -6.27
C ALA A 296 18.23 -12.54 -7.56
N ALA A 297 17.15 -12.21 -8.28
CA ALA A 297 17.23 -11.40 -9.49
C ALA A 297 17.70 -9.96 -9.17
N THR A 298 17.20 -9.39 -8.08
CA THR A 298 17.54 -8.03 -7.65
C THR A 298 18.99 -7.93 -7.22
N LEU A 299 19.49 -8.83 -6.37
CA LEU A 299 20.87 -8.78 -5.88
C LEU A 299 21.89 -8.97 -7.01
N GLN A 300 21.63 -9.85 -7.98
CA GLN A 300 22.46 -9.96 -9.17
C GLN A 300 22.51 -8.63 -9.97
N ASP A 301 21.38 -7.93 -10.08
CA ASP A 301 21.33 -6.64 -10.77
C ASP A 301 22.01 -5.50 -9.99
N VAL A 302 21.90 -5.51 -8.66
CA VAL A 302 22.58 -4.58 -7.73
C VAL A 302 24.09 -4.77 -7.81
N VAL A 303 24.58 -6.00 -7.66
CA VAL A 303 26.01 -6.34 -7.71
C VAL A 303 26.59 -5.99 -9.09
N ARG A 304 25.86 -6.29 -10.17
CA ARG A 304 26.25 -5.88 -11.52
C ARG A 304 26.39 -4.35 -11.63
N ARG A 305 25.41 -3.59 -11.14
CA ARG A 305 25.45 -2.11 -11.21
C ARG A 305 26.56 -1.53 -10.33
N PHE A 306 26.86 -2.16 -9.20
CA PHE A 306 27.98 -1.81 -8.35
C PHE A 306 29.33 -2.03 -9.05
N LYS A 307 29.50 -3.17 -9.74
CA LYS A 307 30.71 -3.50 -10.52
C LYS A 307 30.90 -2.60 -11.74
N ALA A 308 29.82 -2.33 -12.47
CA ALA A 308 29.81 -1.53 -13.70
C ALA A 308 29.21 -0.14 -13.45
N SER A 309 29.98 0.74 -12.80
CA SER A 309 29.56 2.10 -12.44
C SER A 309 29.65 3.13 -13.58
N LYS A 310 30.19 2.76 -14.76
CA LYS A 310 30.26 3.64 -15.94
C LYS A 310 29.06 3.42 -16.88
N PHE A 311 28.39 4.50 -17.30
CA PHE A 311 27.26 4.43 -18.23
C PHE A 311 27.65 3.74 -19.54
N GLY A 312 26.80 2.85 -20.04
CA GLY A 312 27.00 2.16 -21.33
C GLY A 312 28.15 1.14 -21.38
N SER A 313 28.94 1.01 -20.30
CA SER A 313 30.03 0.03 -20.22
C SER A 313 29.62 -1.21 -19.42
N ARG A 314 30.12 -2.37 -19.84
CA ARG A 314 30.08 -3.62 -19.07
C ARG A 314 31.41 -3.92 -18.37
N GLU A 315 32.37 -3.01 -18.51
CA GLU A 315 33.67 -3.12 -17.84
C GLU A 315 33.46 -3.12 -16.33
N VAL A 316 34.11 -4.07 -15.65
CA VAL A 316 34.13 -4.14 -14.20
C VAL A 316 35.13 -3.11 -13.71
N VAL A 317 34.62 -2.04 -13.09
CA VAL A 317 35.44 -0.93 -12.57
C VAL A 317 35.65 -1.06 -11.07
N ARG A 318 34.71 -1.70 -10.36
CA ARG A 318 34.78 -1.90 -8.90
C ARG A 318 34.73 -3.38 -8.56
N THR A 319 35.79 -3.87 -7.92
CA THR A 319 35.91 -5.27 -7.46
C THR A 319 36.05 -5.39 -5.95
N ASP A 320 36.38 -4.30 -5.25
CA ASP A 320 36.43 -4.28 -3.78
C ASP A 320 35.03 -4.11 -3.20
N PHE A 321 34.52 -5.16 -2.56
CA PHE A 321 33.21 -5.20 -1.93
C PHE A 321 33.16 -4.52 -0.56
N ALA A 322 34.31 -4.12 0.02
CA ALA A 322 34.31 -3.29 1.23
C ALA A 322 33.62 -1.93 0.99
N GLU A 323 33.60 -1.46 -0.27
CA GLU A 323 32.91 -0.25 -0.72
C GLU A 323 31.41 -0.45 -1.01
N LEU A 324 30.89 -1.68 -0.98
CA LEU A 324 29.48 -1.96 -1.26
C LEU A 324 28.54 -1.15 -0.36
N PRO A 325 28.72 -1.11 0.98
CA PRO A 325 27.82 -0.35 1.86
C PRO A 325 27.88 1.17 1.66
N ASN A 326 28.98 1.69 1.09
CA ASN A 326 29.14 3.11 0.77
C ASN A 326 28.38 3.50 -0.50
N LYS A 327 28.03 2.52 -1.34
CA LYS A 327 27.40 2.74 -2.66
C LYS A 327 26.02 2.10 -2.79
N VAL A 328 25.65 1.21 -1.86
CA VAL A 328 24.41 0.43 -1.88
C VAL A 328 23.77 0.48 -0.50
N ALA A 329 22.48 0.78 -0.46
CA ALA A 329 21.60 0.52 0.67
C ALA A 329 20.43 -0.34 0.20
N ILE A 330 20.11 -1.40 0.93
CA ILE A 330 18.98 -2.30 0.65
C ILE A 330 17.98 -2.17 1.79
N GLN A 331 16.78 -1.71 1.47
CA GLN A 331 15.68 -1.64 2.43
C GLN A 331 14.74 -2.85 2.23
N LEU A 332 14.54 -3.58 3.31
CA LEU A 332 13.62 -4.72 3.39
C LEU A 332 12.25 -4.23 3.88
N ASN A 333 11.24 -4.28 3.01
CA ASN A 333 9.87 -3.91 3.32
C ASN A 333 9.12 -5.13 3.92
N ASP A 334 9.10 -5.22 5.24
CA ASP A 334 8.71 -6.40 6.01
C ASP A 334 9.67 -7.60 5.81
N THR A 335 9.29 -8.79 6.28
CA THR A 335 10.12 -10.01 6.19
C THR A 335 10.09 -10.68 4.83
N HIS A 336 9.19 -10.28 3.92
CA HIS A 336 9.07 -10.93 2.62
C HIS A 336 10.38 -10.96 1.80
N PRO A 337 11.21 -9.89 1.77
CA PRO A 337 12.52 -9.93 1.12
C PRO A 337 13.68 -10.34 2.07
N ALA A 338 13.41 -10.95 3.23
CA ALA A 338 14.42 -11.35 4.23
C ALA A 338 15.53 -12.24 3.64
N MET A 339 15.20 -13.01 2.61
CA MET A 339 16.17 -13.83 1.87
C MET A 339 17.32 -13.03 1.23
N ALA A 340 17.21 -11.70 1.15
CA ALA A 340 18.30 -10.85 0.70
C ALA A 340 19.56 -10.98 1.57
N ILE A 341 19.40 -11.25 2.87
CA ILE A 341 20.52 -11.44 3.80
C ILE A 341 21.32 -12.70 3.43
N PRO A 342 20.73 -13.92 3.45
CA PRO A 342 21.48 -15.13 3.10
C PRO A 342 21.89 -15.18 1.62
N GLU A 343 21.14 -14.58 0.70
CA GLU A 343 21.54 -14.53 -0.72
C GLU A 343 22.74 -13.59 -0.95
N LEU A 344 22.79 -12.43 -0.28
CA LEU A 344 23.95 -11.55 -0.37
C LEU A 344 25.19 -12.25 0.22
N MET A 345 25.03 -12.96 1.34
CA MET A 345 26.10 -13.81 1.89
C MET A 345 26.55 -14.89 0.91
N ARG A 346 25.60 -15.58 0.26
CA ARG A 346 25.92 -16.61 -0.75
C ARG A 346 26.72 -16.03 -1.90
N VAL A 347 26.31 -14.88 -2.46
CA VAL A 347 27.04 -14.22 -3.56
C VAL A 347 28.43 -13.81 -3.10
N LEU A 348 28.56 -13.13 -1.95
CA LEU A 348 29.85 -12.64 -1.48
C LEU A 348 30.83 -13.78 -1.13
N VAL A 349 30.36 -14.85 -0.49
CA VAL A 349 31.21 -15.98 -0.05
C VAL A 349 31.45 -16.97 -1.18
N ASP A 350 30.39 -17.46 -1.83
CA ASP A 350 30.51 -18.57 -2.78
C ASP A 350 30.99 -18.10 -4.16
N GLU A 351 30.58 -16.91 -4.61
CA GLU A 351 30.92 -16.38 -5.96
C GLU A 351 32.09 -15.39 -5.93
N GLU A 352 32.05 -14.40 -5.04
CA GLU A 352 33.09 -13.35 -4.94
C GLU A 352 34.26 -13.74 -4.02
N LYS A 353 34.18 -14.91 -3.36
CA LYS A 353 35.24 -15.52 -2.56
C LYS A 353 35.72 -14.67 -1.37
N LEU A 354 34.83 -13.88 -0.78
CA LEU A 354 35.10 -13.20 0.49
C LEU A 354 35.09 -14.19 1.65
N GLY A 355 35.96 -13.98 2.63
CA GLY A 355 35.87 -14.65 3.92
C GLY A 355 34.59 -14.26 4.66
N TRP A 356 34.03 -15.19 5.43
CA TRP A 356 32.73 -15.04 6.09
C TRP A 356 32.57 -13.72 6.85
N ASP A 357 33.52 -13.37 7.73
CA ASP A 357 33.39 -12.20 8.59
C ASP A 357 33.35 -10.88 7.79
N LYS A 358 34.13 -10.80 6.69
CA LYS A 358 34.10 -9.65 5.79
C LYS A 358 32.78 -9.57 5.03
N ALA A 359 32.30 -10.71 4.52
CA ALA A 359 31.01 -10.77 3.83
C ALA A 359 29.85 -10.39 4.76
N TRP A 360 29.89 -10.85 6.01
CA TRP A 360 28.88 -10.57 7.02
C TRP A 360 28.84 -9.08 7.41
N ASP A 361 30.01 -8.47 7.64
CA ASP A 361 30.10 -7.03 7.90
C ASP A 361 29.55 -6.20 6.73
N VAL A 362 29.89 -6.56 5.49
CA VAL A 362 29.32 -5.91 4.29
C VAL A 362 27.80 -6.10 4.22
N CYS A 363 27.29 -7.30 4.49
CA CYS A 363 25.88 -7.61 4.48
C CYS A 363 25.09 -6.76 5.49
N VAL A 364 25.51 -6.78 6.76
CA VAL A 364 24.85 -6.03 7.84
C VAL A 364 24.82 -4.53 7.56
N ARG A 365 25.96 -3.95 7.11
CA ARG A 365 26.04 -2.51 6.78
C ARG A 365 25.25 -2.12 5.53
N THR A 366 24.90 -3.07 4.66
CA THR A 366 24.12 -2.81 3.44
C THR A 366 22.62 -2.94 3.67
N CYS A 367 22.18 -3.83 4.56
CA CYS A 367 20.76 -4.16 4.78
C CYS A 367 20.14 -3.38 5.95
N ALA A 368 18.90 -2.92 5.77
CA ALA A 368 18.05 -2.34 6.81
C ALA A 368 16.63 -2.93 6.73
N TYR A 369 15.98 -3.13 7.88
CA TYR A 369 14.69 -3.82 8.00
C TYR A 369 13.60 -2.91 8.59
N THR A 370 12.44 -2.86 7.94
CA THR A 370 11.24 -2.21 8.47
C THR A 370 10.19 -3.25 8.85
N ASN A 371 9.74 -3.24 10.11
CA ASN A 371 8.65 -4.08 10.59
C ASN A 371 7.30 -3.34 10.47
N HIS A 372 6.25 -4.05 10.04
CA HIS A 372 4.90 -3.51 9.86
C HIS A 372 3.82 -4.18 10.73
N THR A 373 4.18 -5.08 11.64
CA THR A 373 3.19 -5.85 12.41
C THR A 373 3.73 -6.35 13.75
N VAL A 374 2.85 -6.32 14.75
CA VAL A 374 3.05 -6.93 16.07
C VAL A 374 2.27 -8.24 16.23
N LEU A 375 1.38 -8.56 15.29
CA LEU A 375 0.53 -9.74 15.37
C LEU A 375 1.36 -11.02 15.10
N PRO A 376 1.41 -11.98 16.04
CA PRO A 376 2.21 -13.19 15.88
C PRO A 376 1.86 -14.01 14.63
N GLU A 377 0.58 -14.03 14.24
CA GLU A 377 0.09 -14.72 13.05
C GLU A 377 0.60 -14.13 11.72
N ALA A 378 1.07 -12.89 11.73
CA ALA A 378 1.59 -12.20 10.56
C ALA A 378 3.11 -12.31 10.40
N LEU A 379 3.82 -12.89 11.38
CA LEU A 379 5.27 -13.08 11.33
C LEU A 379 5.62 -14.36 10.56
N GLU A 380 6.46 -14.22 9.53
CA GLU A 380 6.81 -15.35 8.66
C GLU A 380 7.71 -16.37 9.37
N ARG A 381 7.21 -17.60 9.46
CA ARG A 381 7.89 -18.76 10.06
C ARG A 381 7.84 -19.93 9.09
N TRP A 382 8.92 -20.11 8.34
CA TRP A 382 8.99 -21.12 7.27
C TRP A 382 9.52 -22.46 7.81
N PRO A 383 8.88 -23.59 7.49
CA PRO A 383 9.38 -24.92 7.87
C PRO A 383 10.78 -25.19 7.32
N ILE A 384 11.65 -25.79 8.13
CA ILE A 384 13.02 -26.13 7.70
C ILE A 384 13.03 -27.11 6.54
N ASP A 385 12.11 -28.09 6.50
CA ASP A 385 12.06 -29.08 5.42
C ASP A 385 11.77 -28.42 4.05
N LEU A 386 10.93 -27.37 4.05
CA LEU A 386 10.66 -26.57 2.85
C LEU A 386 11.93 -25.84 2.38
N PHE A 387 12.66 -25.23 3.32
CA PHE A 387 13.95 -24.58 3.03
C PHE A 387 14.98 -25.57 2.51
N HIS A 388 15.11 -26.73 3.14
CA HIS A 388 16.07 -27.75 2.75
C HIS A 388 15.79 -28.26 1.33
N HIS A 389 14.51 -28.44 0.99
CA HIS A 389 14.11 -28.87 -0.34
C HIS A 389 14.34 -27.79 -1.41
N LEU A 390 13.96 -26.54 -1.13
CA LEU A 390 13.93 -25.47 -2.13
C LEU A 390 15.23 -24.69 -2.25
N LEU A 391 15.90 -24.41 -1.12
CA LEU A 391 17.04 -23.50 -0.98
C LEU A 391 18.09 -24.08 -0.01
N PRO A 392 18.68 -25.25 -0.30
CA PRO A 392 19.55 -25.97 0.64
C PRO A 392 20.77 -25.16 1.06
N ARG A 393 21.38 -24.40 0.13
CA ARG A 393 22.55 -23.57 0.44
C ARG A 393 22.21 -22.41 1.38
N HIS A 394 21.05 -21.79 1.20
CA HIS A 394 20.62 -20.70 2.07
C HIS A 394 20.32 -21.19 3.48
N LEU A 395 19.79 -22.40 3.62
CA LEU A 395 19.57 -23.01 4.93
C LEU A 395 20.90 -23.22 5.69
N GLU A 396 21.96 -23.69 5.02
CA GLU A 396 23.30 -23.78 5.62
C GLU A 396 23.82 -22.42 6.09
N ILE A 397 23.66 -21.38 5.26
CA ILE A 397 24.04 -20.00 5.61
C ILE A 397 23.24 -19.50 6.81
N ILE A 398 21.93 -19.75 6.86
CA ILE A 398 21.07 -19.37 7.99
C ILE A 398 21.50 -20.09 9.27
N PHE A 399 21.85 -21.38 9.21
CA PHE A 399 22.37 -22.10 10.37
C PHE A 399 23.69 -21.54 10.86
N GLU A 400 24.61 -21.18 9.96
CA GLU A 400 25.89 -20.56 10.33
C GLU A 400 25.68 -19.16 10.95
N ILE A 401 24.76 -18.35 10.40
CA ILE A 401 24.34 -17.07 11.01
C ILE A 401 23.81 -17.32 12.43
N ASN A 402 22.91 -18.29 12.58
CA ASN A 402 22.33 -18.61 13.88
C ASN A 402 23.40 -19.10 14.87
N HIS A 403 24.31 -19.97 14.45
CA HIS A 403 25.38 -20.50 15.28
C HIS A 403 26.25 -19.36 15.86
N ARG A 404 26.78 -18.49 15.00
CA ARG A 404 27.60 -17.35 15.41
C ARG A 404 26.82 -16.35 16.26
N PHE A 405 25.54 -16.13 15.96
CA PHE A 405 24.69 -15.27 16.78
C PHE A 405 24.44 -15.87 18.16
N MET A 406 24.23 -17.18 18.27
CA MET A 406 24.08 -17.86 19.56
C MET A 406 25.37 -17.81 20.38
N GLU A 407 26.55 -17.93 19.76
CA GLU A 407 27.84 -17.70 20.44
C GLU A 407 27.95 -16.27 20.97
N TYR A 408 27.56 -15.28 20.16
CA TYR A 408 27.51 -13.89 20.59
C TYR A 408 26.57 -13.69 21.79
N VAL A 409 25.34 -14.22 21.73
CA VAL A 409 24.36 -14.11 22.83
C VAL A 409 24.88 -14.80 24.09
N ALA A 410 25.46 -15.99 23.98
CA ALA A 410 26.04 -16.72 25.11
C ALA A 410 27.21 -15.94 25.75
N SER A 411 28.03 -15.26 24.94
CA SER A 411 29.13 -14.44 25.45
C SER A 411 28.65 -13.17 26.18
N LYS A 412 27.50 -12.60 25.76
CA LYS A 412 26.92 -11.40 26.35
C LYS A 412 26.04 -11.68 27.56
N PHE A 413 25.37 -12.83 27.58
CA PHE A 413 24.46 -13.24 28.66
C PHE A 413 24.79 -14.68 29.12
N PRO A 414 25.94 -14.91 29.78
CA PRO A 414 26.35 -16.25 30.17
C PRO A 414 25.33 -16.92 31.11
N GLY A 415 24.94 -18.16 30.79
CA GLY A 415 24.00 -18.97 31.59
C GLY A 415 22.50 -18.72 31.33
N ASP A 416 22.11 -17.71 30.56
CA ASP A 416 20.71 -17.44 30.20
C ASP A 416 20.29 -18.25 28.95
N HIS A 417 20.21 -19.58 29.11
CA HIS A 417 19.84 -20.50 28.02
C HIS A 417 18.43 -20.27 27.49
N ASP A 418 17.53 -19.73 28.32
CA ASP A 418 16.17 -19.42 27.92
C ASP A 418 16.12 -18.22 26.96
N ARG A 419 16.95 -17.19 27.20
CA ARG A 419 17.16 -16.11 26.23
C ARG A 419 17.74 -16.60 24.92
N MET A 420 18.74 -17.49 24.95
CA MET A 420 19.29 -18.08 23.72
C MET A 420 18.19 -18.75 22.90
N ARG A 421 17.33 -19.56 23.54
CA ARG A 421 16.18 -20.20 22.88
C ARG A 421 15.22 -19.18 22.27
N ARG A 422 14.88 -18.10 23.00
CA ARG A 422 13.98 -17.05 22.50
C ARG A 422 14.56 -16.23 21.35
N MET A 423 15.87 -16.04 21.31
CA MET A 423 16.55 -15.20 20.32
C MET A 423 17.05 -15.98 19.10
N SER A 424 17.01 -17.31 19.14
CA SER A 424 17.38 -18.18 18.02
C SER A 424 16.57 -17.83 16.76
N LEU A 425 17.23 -17.83 15.60
CA LEU A 425 16.57 -17.78 14.29
C LEU A 425 15.81 -19.08 14.01
N ILE A 426 16.17 -20.16 14.71
CA ILE A 426 15.57 -21.47 14.58
C ILE A 426 14.64 -21.72 15.76
N GLU A 427 13.36 -21.88 15.46
CA GLU A 427 12.34 -22.27 16.42
C GLU A 427 12.25 -23.79 16.50
N GLU A 428 12.50 -24.31 17.69
CA GLU A 428 12.33 -25.71 18.03
C GLU A 428 10.86 -26.02 18.37
N GLY A 429 10.41 -27.25 18.14
CA GLY A 429 9.03 -27.67 18.40
C GLY A 429 8.62 -28.85 17.54
N GLY A 430 7.30 -29.06 17.36
CA GLY A 430 6.79 -30.18 16.56
C GLY A 430 7.28 -30.19 15.11
N CYS A 431 7.41 -29.01 14.49
CA CYS A 431 8.08 -28.80 13.21
C CYS A 431 9.03 -27.61 13.38
N LYS A 432 10.32 -27.80 13.06
CA LYS A 432 11.31 -26.73 13.16
C LYS A 432 11.05 -25.67 12.10
N LYS A 433 11.20 -24.40 12.47
CA LYS A 433 10.94 -23.26 11.58
C LYS A 433 12.06 -22.24 11.65
N VAL A 434 12.28 -21.55 10.53
CA VAL A 434 13.12 -20.34 10.48
C VAL A 434 12.23 -19.14 10.76
N ASN A 435 12.58 -18.35 11.77
CA ASN A 435 11.93 -17.08 12.09
C ASN A 435 12.58 -15.96 11.26
N MET A 436 11.84 -15.46 10.26
CA MET A 436 12.38 -14.49 9.29
C MET A 436 12.58 -13.10 9.89
N ALA A 437 11.81 -12.73 10.92
CA ALA A 437 11.97 -11.47 11.63
C ALA A 437 13.29 -11.46 12.43
N HIS A 438 13.61 -12.55 13.13
CA HIS A 438 14.90 -12.68 13.82
C HIS A 438 16.08 -12.62 12.84
N LEU A 439 15.95 -13.29 11.68
CA LEU A 439 16.95 -13.19 10.60
C LEU A 439 17.16 -11.75 10.15
N CYS A 440 16.07 -11.00 9.92
CA CYS A 440 16.15 -9.59 9.53
C CYS A 440 16.82 -8.71 10.58
N ILE A 441 16.46 -8.88 11.86
CA ILE A 441 17.03 -8.12 12.97
C ILE A 441 18.54 -8.37 13.07
N VAL A 442 18.97 -9.63 12.99
CA VAL A 442 20.38 -10.01 13.13
C VAL A 442 21.21 -9.60 11.91
N GLY A 443 20.64 -9.66 10.70
CA GLY A 443 21.34 -9.35 9.45
C GLY A 443 21.25 -7.90 8.97
N SER A 444 20.76 -6.97 9.79
CA SER A 444 20.58 -5.56 9.42
C SER A 444 21.23 -4.61 10.42
N HIS A 445 21.84 -3.53 9.95
CA HIS A 445 22.40 -2.48 10.83
C HIS A 445 21.32 -1.58 11.46
N ALA A 446 20.13 -1.54 10.87
CA ALA A 446 19.01 -0.75 11.34
C ALA A 446 17.70 -1.56 11.26
N VAL A 447 16.92 -1.48 12.33
CA VAL A 447 15.55 -1.96 12.40
C VAL A 447 14.67 -0.77 12.77
N ASN A 448 13.51 -0.65 12.14
CA ASN A 448 12.57 0.40 12.49
C ASN A 448 11.11 -0.06 12.51
N GLY A 449 10.32 0.57 13.38
CA GLY A 449 8.86 0.54 13.34
C GLY A 449 8.29 1.71 12.52
N VAL A 450 6.97 1.73 12.36
CA VAL A 450 6.25 2.58 11.39
C VAL A 450 5.32 3.63 12.01
N ALA A 451 5.29 3.70 13.34
CA ALA A 451 4.71 4.75 14.15
C ALA A 451 5.44 4.75 15.51
N ARG A 452 5.33 5.83 16.27
CA ARG A 452 6.03 5.95 17.57
C ARG A 452 5.66 4.83 18.54
N ILE A 453 4.36 4.66 18.82
CA ILE A 453 3.84 3.63 19.75
C ILE A 453 4.26 2.21 19.32
N HIS A 454 4.24 1.94 18.02
CA HIS A 454 4.69 0.66 17.46
C HIS A 454 6.19 0.45 17.67
N SER A 455 7.00 1.48 17.45
CA SER A 455 8.45 1.41 17.63
C SER A 455 8.86 1.31 19.10
N GLU A 456 8.08 1.89 20.01
CA GLU A 456 8.24 1.74 21.46
C GLU A 456 7.92 0.31 21.92
N ILE A 457 6.87 -0.32 21.35
CA ILE A 457 6.58 -1.74 21.56
C ILE A 457 7.74 -2.63 21.10
N LEU A 458 8.41 -2.29 20.00
CA LEU A 458 9.54 -3.07 19.46
C LEU A 458 10.92 -2.69 20.02
N ILE A 459 11.07 -1.51 20.64
CA ILE A 459 12.32 -0.93 21.17
C ILE A 459 13.40 -0.76 20.07
N PHE A 460 13.01 -0.21 18.92
CA PHE A 460 13.91 0.10 17.80
C PHE A 460 13.74 1.55 17.29
N GLN A 461 14.47 1.94 16.24
CA GLN A 461 14.26 3.26 15.62
C GLN A 461 12.80 3.42 15.16
N ASN A 462 12.32 4.66 15.13
CA ASN A 462 11.02 4.98 14.56
C ASN A 462 11.18 5.67 13.20
N LYS A 463 10.33 5.30 12.24
CA LYS A 463 10.08 6.08 11.03
C LYS A 463 8.58 6.10 10.78
N THR A 464 7.89 7.05 11.41
CA THR A 464 6.43 7.19 11.24
C THR A 464 6.08 7.25 9.75
N ASN A 465 5.11 6.46 9.32
CA ASN A 465 4.65 6.43 7.93
C ASN A 465 4.20 7.82 7.43
N GLY A 466 4.03 7.92 6.13
CA GLY A 466 3.48 9.10 5.48
C GLY A 466 2.83 8.77 4.14
N ILE A 467 2.10 9.73 3.60
CA ILE A 467 1.42 9.67 2.30
C ILE A 467 1.92 10.79 1.39
N THR A 468 1.93 10.56 0.07
CA THR A 468 2.31 11.61 -0.87
C THR A 468 1.17 12.62 -1.05
N PRO A 469 1.40 13.93 -0.82
CA PRO A 469 0.39 14.96 -1.06
C PRO A 469 0.09 15.16 -2.57
N ARG A 470 0.94 14.66 -3.47
CA ARG A 470 0.70 14.76 -4.92
C ARG A 470 -0.54 13.95 -5.32
N ARG A 471 -0.58 12.67 -4.95
CA ARG A 471 -1.73 11.81 -5.23
C ARG A 471 -2.91 12.08 -4.29
N TRP A 472 -2.62 12.18 -2.99
CA TRP A 472 -3.66 12.19 -1.95
C TRP A 472 -4.18 13.59 -1.59
N LEU A 473 -3.87 14.61 -2.39
CA LEU A 473 -4.49 15.93 -2.31
C LEU A 473 -4.60 16.58 -3.70
N VAL A 474 -3.49 16.82 -4.39
CA VAL A 474 -3.52 17.55 -5.68
C VAL A 474 -4.28 16.79 -6.76
N MET A 475 -4.01 15.50 -6.92
CA MET A 475 -4.66 14.64 -7.92
C MET A 475 -6.11 14.33 -7.55
N CYS A 476 -6.37 13.81 -6.34
CA CYS A 476 -7.70 13.35 -5.96
C CYS A 476 -8.65 14.47 -5.50
N ASN A 477 -8.14 15.62 -5.06
CA ASN A 477 -8.94 16.72 -4.53
C ASN A 477 -8.42 18.09 -4.99
N PRO A 478 -8.40 18.33 -6.32
CA PRO A 478 -7.87 19.56 -6.89
C PRO A 478 -8.60 20.81 -6.40
N GLY A 479 -9.90 20.72 -6.10
CA GLY A 479 -10.69 21.82 -5.53
C GLY A 479 -10.18 22.25 -4.15
N LEU A 480 -9.83 21.30 -3.28
CA LEU A 480 -9.26 21.62 -1.97
C LEU A 480 -7.83 22.15 -2.09
N ALA A 481 -7.02 21.55 -2.98
CA ALA A 481 -5.67 22.02 -3.23
C ALA A 481 -5.65 23.48 -3.72
N GLU A 482 -6.60 23.86 -4.57
CA GLU A 482 -6.76 25.24 -5.06
C GLU A 482 -7.12 26.22 -3.94
N VAL A 483 -8.13 25.90 -3.13
CA VAL A 483 -8.55 26.74 -1.99
C VAL A 483 -7.41 26.95 -0.98
N ILE A 484 -6.55 25.94 -0.79
CA ILE A 484 -5.32 26.06 0.01
C ILE A 484 -4.31 26.98 -0.70
N ALA A 485 -4.04 26.74 -1.98
CA ALA A 485 -3.07 27.50 -2.76
C ALA A 485 -3.42 29.00 -2.84
N GLU A 486 -4.70 29.35 -2.98
CA GLU A 486 -5.19 30.75 -2.96
C GLU A 486 -4.83 31.48 -1.66
N LYS A 487 -4.67 30.76 -0.53
CA LYS A 487 -4.35 31.35 0.78
C LYS A 487 -2.86 31.33 1.11
N ILE A 488 -2.12 30.28 0.73
CA ILE A 488 -0.73 30.08 1.19
C ILE A 488 0.32 29.89 0.08
N GLY A 489 -0.09 29.83 -1.20
CA GLY A 489 0.75 29.51 -2.35
C GLY A 489 0.88 28.01 -2.61
N GLU A 490 1.64 27.60 -3.64
CA GLU A 490 1.74 26.19 -4.07
C GLU A 490 2.86 25.38 -3.38
N GLU A 491 3.75 26.02 -2.62
CA GLU A 491 4.95 25.35 -2.08
C GLU A 491 4.60 24.21 -1.10
N PHE A 492 3.40 24.22 -0.50
CA PHE A 492 2.95 23.15 0.40
C PHE A 492 2.92 21.76 -0.26
N ILE A 493 2.87 21.69 -1.59
CA ILE A 493 2.85 20.42 -2.33
C ILE A 493 4.22 19.69 -2.21
N ARG A 494 5.31 20.44 -2.00
CA ARG A 494 6.66 19.93 -1.73
C ARG A 494 7.06 20.04 -0.25
N ASP A 495 6.38 20.89 0.51
CA ASP A 495 6.63 21.15 1.93
C ASP A 495 5.32 21.22 2.72
N LEU A 496 4.77 20.04 3.06
CA LEU A 496 3.44 19.92 3.63
C LEU A 496 3.30 20.59 5.02
N ASP A 497 4.40 20.87 5.72
CA ASP A 497 4.38 21.59 6.99
C ASP A 497 3.83 23.01 6.87
N GLN A 498 3.85 23.60 5.66
CA GLN A 498 3.23 24.90 5.41
C GLN A 498 1.72 24.94 5.61
N LEU A 499 1.03 23.79 5.64
CA LEU A 499 -0.39 23.71 5.96
C LEU A 499 -0.71 24.31 7.35
N LYS A 500 0.25 24.35 8.28
CA LYS A 500 0.09 25.02 9.59
C LYS A 500 -0.29 26.51 9.44
N ARG A 501 0.06 27.16 8.33
CA ARG A 501 -0.32 28.55 8.03
C ARG A 501 -1.84 28.74 7.89
N LEU A 502 -2.60 27.69 7.60
CA LEU A 502 -4.06 27.72 7.48
C LEU A 502 -4.75 28.08 8.80
N LEU A 503 -4.11 27.84 9.95
CA LEU A 503 -4.64 28.22 11.27
C LEU A 503 -4.92 29.73 11.38
N LYS A 504 -4.22 30.57 10.61
CA LYS A 504 -4.48 32.03 10.56
C LYS A 504 -5.85 32.37 9.98
N PHE A 505 -6.45 31.47 9.22
CA PHE A 505 -7.74 31.64 8.53
C PHE A 505 -8.86 30.85 9.19
N ILE A 506 -8.65 30.29 10.39
CA ILE A 506 -9.65 29.46 11.09
C ILE A 506 -10.96 30.22 11.41
N ASN A 507 -10.89 31.55 11.53
CA ASN A 507 -12.04 32.42 11.76
C ASN A 507 -12.41 33.25 10.52
N ASP A 508 -11.83 32.97 9.35
CA ASP A 508 -12.19 33.60 8.09
C ASP A 508 -13.45 32.93 7.53
N ASP A 509 -14.59 33.63 7.59
CA ASP A 509 -15.88 33.12 7.12
C ASP A 509 -15.88 32.77 5.62
N ALA A 510 -15.07 33.44 4.80
CA ALA A 510 -14.94 33.10 3.40
C ALA A 510 -14.22 31.75 3.23
N PHE A 511 -13.10 31.58 3.95
CA PHE A 511 -12.33 30.33 3.90
C PHE A 511 -13.14 29.13 4.44
N ILE A 512 -13.85 29.30 5.56
CA ILE A 512 -14.75 28.27 6.11
C ILE A 512 -15.79 27.86 5.06
N ARG A 513 -16.42 28.83 4.40
CA ARG A 513 -17.42 28.55 3.36
C ARG A 513 -16.81 27.82 2.16
N ASP A 514 -15.61 28.21 1.74
CA ASP A 514 -14.96 27.61 0.56
C ASP A 514 -14.53 26.16 0.84
N ILE A 515 -14.02 25.85 2.03
CA ILE A 515 -13.73 24.46 2.48
C ILE A 515 -15.02 23.62 2.50
N ALA A 516 -16.09 24.13 3.11
CA ALA A 516 -17.37 23.42 3.17
C ALA A 516 -17.96 23.19 1.77
N LYS A 517 -17.83 24.17 0.87
CA LYS A 517 -18.28 24.07 -0.52
C LYS A 517 -17.56 22.95 -1.27
N VAL A 518 -16.23 22.88 -1.18
CA VAL A 518 -15.44 21.82 -1.83
C VAL A 518 -15.86 20.45 -1.33
N LYS A 519 -16.06 20.29 0.00
CA LYS A 519 -16.55 19.03 0.56
C LYS A 519 -17.91 18.64 -0.03
N GLN A 520 -18.85 19.59 -0.13
CA GLN A 520 -20.17 19.33 -0.70
C GLN A 520 -20.12 18.95 -2.18
N GLU A 521 -19.24 19.59 -2.97
CA GLU A 521 -19.01 19.24 -4.38
C GLU A 521 -18.46 17.82 -4.52
N ASN A 522 -17.49 17.43 -3.70
CA ASN A 522 -16.93 16.07 -3.69
C ASN A 522 -18.00 15.02 -3.29
N LYS A 523 -18.86 15.34 -2.31
CA LYS A 523 -19.99 14.47 -1.92
C LYS A 523 -21.00 14.28 -3.03
N LEU A 524 -21.34 15.36 -3.76
CA LEU A 524 -22.25 15.28 -4.91
C LEU A 524 -21.65 14.43 -6.03
N LYS A 525 -20.37 14.63 -6.38
CA LYS A 525 -19.66 13.81 -7.37
C LYS A 525 -19.67 12.33 -6.98
N PHE A 526 -19.39 12.01 -5.72
CA PHE A 526 -19.39 10.63 -5.24
C PHE A 526 -20.79 10.00 -5.22
N ALA A 527 -21.83 10.76 -4.87
CA ALA A 527 -23.21 10.29 -4.94
C ALA A 527 -23.62 9.94 -6.39
N VAL A 528 -23.24 10.76 -7.37
CA VAL A 528 -23.45 10.47 -8.80
C VAL A 528 -22.69 9.21 -9.21
N HIS A 529 -21.42 9.09 -8.80
CA HIS A 529 -20.62 7.89 -9.09
C HIS A 529 -21.30 6.60 -8.57
N LEU A 530 -21.84 6.62 -7.34
CA LEU A 530 -22.55 5.48 -6.77
C LEU A 530 -23.86 5.15 -7.51
N GLU A 531 -24.60 6.16 -7.94
CA GLU A 531 -25.83 5.97 -8.72
C GLU A 531 -25.52 5.41 -10.12
N GLU A 532 -24.47 5.88 -10.78
CA GLU A 532 -24.08 5.43 -12.11
C GLU A 532 -23.54 4.00 -12.12
N HIS A 533 -22.63 3.68 -11.20
CA HIS A 533 -21.86 2.43 -11.22
C HIS A 533 -22.48 1.32 -10.38
N TYR A 534 -23.14 1.68 -9.27
CA TYR A 534 -23.70 0.72 -8.33
C TYR A 534 -25.23 0.78 -8.22
N LYS A 535 -25.88 1.73 -8.92
CA LYS A 535 -27.34 1.94 -8.89
C LYS A 535 -27.89 2.19 -7.49
N VAL A 536 -27.08 2.80 -6.62
CA VAL A 536 -27.47 3.15 -5.25
C VAL A 536 -27.62 4.66 -5.12
N LYS A 537 -28.84 5.11 -4.84
CA LYS A 537 -29.13 6.53 -4.58
C LYS A 537 -28.94 6.84 -3.10
N ILE A 538 -28.17 7.89 -2.80
CA ILE A 538 -27.88 8.36 -1.44
C ILE A 538 -28.25 9.83 -1.27
N ASN A 539 -28.43 10.25 -0.01
CA ASN A 539 -28.67 11.66 0.33
C ASN A 539 -27.32 12.37 0.49
N PRO A 540 -26.92 13.29 -0.40
CA PRO A 540 -25.63 13.99 -0.31
C PRO A 540 -25.56 15.05 0.81
N GLN A 541 -26.66 15.31 1.51
CA GLN A 541 -26.71 16.16 2.71
C GLN A 541 -26.46 15.38 4.00
N SER A 542 -26.54 14.04 3.95
CA SER A 542 -26.19 13.20 5.09
C SER A 542 -24.71 13.31 5.41
N MET A 543 -24.32 12.95 6.63
CA MET A 543 -22.91 12.75 6.96
C MET A 543 -22.40 11.49 6.27
N PHE A 544 -21.31 11.62 5.52
CA PHE A 544 -20.64 10.50 4.86
C PHE A 544 -19.61 9.89 5.81
N ASP A 545 -19.94 8.69 6.30
CA ASP A 545 -19.23 7.96 7.34
C ASP A 545 -18.52 6.75 6.72
N PHE A 546 -17.18 6.75 6.69
CA PHE A 546 -16.39 5.78 5.93
C PHE A 546 -15.51 4.88 6.80
N GLN A 547 -15.60 3.58 6.57
CA GLN A 547 -14.62 2.59 7.03
C GLN A 547 -14.09 1.76 5.84
N VAL A 548 -13.04 2.27 5.18
CA VAL A 548 -12.45 1.63 3.98
C VAL A 548 -11.02 1.13 4.22
N LYS A 549 -10.88 -0.19 4.36
CA LYS A 549 -9.63 -0.89 4.65
C LYS A 549 -9.84 -2.40 4.45
N ARG A 550 -8.76 -3.20 4.39
CA ARG A 550 -8.87 -4.67 4.35
C ARG A 550 -9.82 -5.15 5.46
N ILE A 551 -10.66 -6.14 5.16
CA ILE A 551 -11.57 -6.71 6.17
C ILE A 551 -10.76 -7.64 7.09
N HIS A 552 -10.78 -7.36 8.39
CA HIS A 552 -10.06 -8.14 9.40
C HIS A 552 -10.68 -7.91 10.77
N GLU A 553 -10.73 -8.94 11.62
CA GLU A 553 -11.26 -8.86 12.98
C GLU A 553 -10.65 -7.71 13.82
N TYR A 554 -9.33 -7.52 13.82
CA TYR A 554 -8.67 -6.43 14.60
C TYR A 554 -9.02 -5.01 14.11
N LYS A 555 -9.46 -4.86 12.85
CA LYS A 555 -9.89 -3.58 12.28
C LYS A 555 -11.35 -3.24 12.66
N ARG A 556 -12.02 -4.18 13.33
CA ARG A 556 -13.33 -4.05 14.00
C ARG A 556 -14.43 -3.45 13.12
N GLN A 557 -14.54 -3.88 11.87
CA GLN A 557 -15.77 -3.64 11.10
C GLN A 557 -17.02 -4.17 11.83
N LEU A 558 -16.88 -5.22 12.65
CA LEU A 558 -17.95 -5.71 13.53
C LEU A 558 -18.40 -4.68 14.58
N LEU A 559 -17.48 -3.89 15.17
CA LEU A 559 -17.85 -2.82 16.09
C LEU A 559 -18.69 -1.75 15.38
N ASN A 560 -18.34 -1.43 14.12
CA ASN A 560 -19.13 -0.54 13.31
C ASN A 560 -20.51 -1.13 12.96
N CYS A 561 -20.59 -2.43 12.62
CA CYS A 561 -21.88 -3.11 12.41
C CYS A 561 -22.81 -2.98 13.62
N LEU A 562 -22.29 -3.14 14.85
CA LEU A 562 -23.09 -2.97 16.06
C LEU A 562 -23.61 -1.53 16.19
N HIS A 563 -22.80 -0.52 15.85
CA HIS A 563 -23.26 0.87 15.80
C HIS A 563 -24.36 1.09 14.75
N MET A 564 -24.23 0.53 13.55
CA MET A 564 -25.27 0.61 12.52
C MET A 564 -26.61 0.05 13.02
N ILE A 565 -26.58 -1.11 13.67
CA ILE A 565 -27.77 -1.78 14.22
C ILE A 565 -28.36 -0.95 15.36
N THR A 566 -27.52 -0.41 16.25
CA THR A 566 -27.97 0.45 17.35
C THR A 566 -28.62 1.72 16.84
N TYR A 567 -28.04 2.38 15.83
CA TYR A 567 -28.62 3.58 15.24
C TYR A 567 -29.96 3.28 14.56
N TYR A 568 -30.05 2.18 13.83
CA TYR A 568 -31.30 1.67 13.25
C TYR A 568 -32.37 1.42 14.33
N ASN A 569 -32.04 0.68 15.38
CA ASN A 569 -32.97 0.37 16.48
C ASN A 569 -33.46 1.64 17.20
N ARG A 570 -32.58 2.60 17.44
CA ARG A 570 -32.92 3.89 18.04
C ARG A 570 -33.90 4.69 17.15
N ILE A 571 -33.68 4.72 15.84
CA ILE A 571 -34.62 5.34 14.88
C ILE A 571 -35.98 4.64 14.94
N LYS A 572 -36.02 3.31 14.93
CA LYS A 572 -37.28 2.54 15.00
C LYS A 572 -38.03 2.76 16.30
N LYS A 573 -37.32 2.96 17.41
CA LYS A 573 -37.91 3.25 18.72
C LYS A 573 -38.50 4.66 18.81
N GLU A 574 -37.81 5.65 18.23
CA GLU A 574 -38.25 7.06 18.21
C GLU A 574 -38.33 7.61 16.77
N PRO A 575 -39.30 7.15 15.96
CA PRO A 575 -39.33 7.43 14.52
C PRO A 575 -39.59 8.89 14.18
N ASN A 576 -40.16 9.68 15.10
CA ASN A 576 -40.48 11.09 14.88
C ASN A 576 -39.40 12.06 15.38
N LYS A 577 -38.33 11.55 15.99
CA LYS A 577 -37.21 12.39 16.47
C LYS A 577 -36.36 12.89 15.31
N HIS A 578 -35.77 14.07 15.47
CA HIS A 578 -34.85 14.65 14.49
C HIS A 578 -33.44 14.06 14.62
N TRP A 579 -33.22 12.98 13.86
CA TRP A 579 -31.95 12.28 13.74
C TRP A 579 -31.01 12.98 12.75
N THR A 580 -29.70 12.96 13.01
CA THR A 580 -28.68 13.43 12.05
C THR A 580 -28.57 12.41 10.91
N PRO A 581 -28.90 12.75 9.65
CA PRO A 581 -28.86 11.76 8.58
C PRO A 581 -27.44 11.25 8.34
N ARG A 582 -27.29 9.93 8.16
CA ARG A 582 -25.99 9.27 7.90
C ARG A 582 -26.04 8.34 6.69
N THR A 583 -24.94 8.32 5.94
CA THR A 583 -24.66 7.29 4.95
C THR A 583 -23.35 6.62 5.33
N ILE A 584 -23.47 5.43 5.89
CA ILE A 584 -22.34 4.63 6.38
C ILE A 584 -21.86 3.72 5.26
N MET A 585 -20.59 3.86 4.91
CA MET A 585 -19.96 3.22 3.78
C MET A 585 -18.75 2.40 4.25
N VAL A 586 -18.86 1.08 4.13
CA VAL A 586 -17.77 0.16 4.47
C VAL A 586 -17.25 -0.47 3.20
N GLY A 587 -15.93 -0.57 3.05
CA GLY A 587 -15.32 -1.15 1.87
C GLY A 587 -14.00 -1.84 2.18
N GLY A 588 -13.73 -2.92 1.47
CA GLY A 588 -12.53 -3.70 1.71
C GLY A 588 -12.63 -5.11 1.15
N LYS A 589 -11.47 -5.69 0.82
CA LYS A 589 -11.36 -7.09 0.40
C LYS A 589 -11.08 -7.98 1.62
N ALA A 590 -11.72 -9.15 1.68
CA ALA A 590 -11.34 -10.24 2.58
C ALA A 590 -10.35 -11.16 1.86
N ALA A 591 -9.35 -11.71 2.56
CA ALA A 591 -8.49 -12.72 1.94
C ALA A 591 -9.34 -13.95 1.53
N PRO A 592 -9.08 -14.63 0.40
CA PRO A 592 -9.97 -15.67 -0.11
C PRO A 592 -10.19 -16.83 0.86
N GLY A 593 -9.15 -17.19 1.62
CA GLY A 593 -9.19 -18.23 2.66
C GLY A 593 -9.64 -17.76 4.04
N TYR A 594 -9.92 -16.47 4.24
CA TYR A 594 -10.29 -15.93 5.55
C TYR A 594 -11.82 -15.90 5.71
N HIS A 595 -12.36 -17.01 6.21
CA HIS A 595 -13.80 -17.22 6.38
C HIS A 595 -14.49 -16.13 7.21
N THR A 596 -13.99 -15.82 8.41
CA THR A 596 -14.56 -14.78 9.28
C THR A 596 -14.66 -13.42 8.58
N ALA A 597 -13.64 -13.03 7.82
CA ALA A 597 -13.67 -11.77 7.08
C ALA A 597 -14.74 -11.77 5.98
N LYS A 598 -14.97 -12.90 5.28
CA LYS A 598 -16.08 -13.03 4.32
C LYS A 598 -17.44 -12.99 5.01
N MET A 599 -17.57 -13.59 6.20
CA MET A 599 -18.78 -13.50 7.03
C MET A 599 -19.09 -12.07 7.45
N ILE A 600 -18.08 -11.27 7.79
CA ILE A 600 -18.24 -9.84 8.12
C ILE A 600 -18.79 -9.06 6.91
N ILE A 601 -18.27 -9.31 5.70
CA ILE A 601 -18.81 -8.70 4.47
C ILE A 601 -20.28 -9.05 4.30
N ARG A 602 -20.64 -10.33 4.49
CA ARG A 602 -22.04 -10.78 4.39
C ARG A 602 -22.94 -10.12 5.44
N LEU A 603 -22.45 -9.91 6.66
CA LEU A 603 -23.20 -9.22 7.71
C LEU A 603 -23.46 -7.75 7.34
N ILE A 604 -22.45 -7.04 6.82
CA ILE A 604 -22.61 -5.63 6.40
C ILE A 604 -23.68 -5.52 5.29
N THR A 605 -23.63 -6.39 4.29
CA THR A 605 -24.62 -6.39 3.21
C THR A 605 -26.02 -6.74 3.71
N ALA A 606 -26.13 -7.70 4.64
CA ALA A 606 -27.40 -8.08 5.28
C ALA A 606 -28.02 -6.93 6.11
N ILE A 607 -27.20 -6.18 6.84
CA ILE A 607 -27.64 -4.97 7.55
C ILE A 607 -28.17 -3.95 6.53
N GLY A 608 -27.43 -3.72 5.44
CA GLY A 608 -27.86 -2.84 4.36
C GLY A 608 -29.17 -3.26 3.71
N GLU A 609 -29.38 -4.55 3.46
CA GLU A 609 -30.62 -5.11 2.91
C GLU A 609 -31.85 -4.75 3.77
N VAL A 610 -31.73 -4.78 5.10
CA VAL A 610 -32.83 -4.40 6.01
C VAL A 610 -32.96 -2.88 6.12
N VAL A 611 -31.87 -2.19 6.45
CA VAL A 611 -31.88 -0.75 6.75
C VAL A 611 -32.31 0.07 5.53
N ASN A 612 -31.79 -0.24 4.34
CA ASN A 612 -32.00 0.59 3.16
C ASN A 612 -33.43 0.49 2.60
N HIS A 613 -34.17 -0.56 2.94
CA HIS A 613 -35.54 -0.82 2.49
C HIS A 613 -36.61 -0.55 3.55
N ASP A 614 -36.23 -0.13 4.76
CA ASP A 614 -37.20 0.22 5.80
C ASP A 614 -37.80 1.62 5.54
N PRO A 615 -39.11 1.73 5.25
CA PRO A 615 -39.75 3.01 4.94
C PRO A 615 -39.83 3.95 6.14
N VAL A 616 -39.79 3.43 7.37
CA VAL A 616 -39.73 4.26 8.57
C VAL A 616 -38.37 4.93 8.65
N VAL A 617 -37.27 4.24 8.30
CA VAL A 617 -35.92 4.83 8.32
C VAL A 617 -35.79 5.95 7.27
N GLY A 618 -36.27 5.70 6.05
CA GLY A 618 -36.22 6.66 4.94
C GLY A 618 -34.79 6.93 4.46
N ASP A 619 -34.40 8.20 4.42
CA ASP A 619 -33.08 8.67 4.01
C ASP A 619 -32.16 9.04 5.21
N ARG A 620 -32.63 8.79 6.43
CA ARG A 620 -31.91 9.13 7.67
C ARG A 620 -30.74 8.21 7.98
N LEU A 621 -30.80 6.97 7.50
CA LEU A 621 -29.70 6.02 7.58
C LEU A 621 -29.64 5.20 6.30
N LYS A 622 -28.46 5.14 5.70
CA LYS A 622 -28.13 4.18 4.63
C LYS A 622 -26.84 3.45 5.00
N VAL A 623 -26.79 2.15 4.71
CA VAL A 623 -25.62 1.29 4.92
C VAL A 623 -25.23 0.68 3.58
N ILE A 624 -24.01 0.96 3.13
CA ILE A 624 -23.53 0.59 1.79
C ILE A 624 -22.20 -0.13 1.90
N PHE A 625 -22.09 -1.27 1.22
CA PHE A 625 -20.83 -1.94 1.01
C PHE A 625 -20.21 -1.46 -0.32
N LEU A 626 -19.01 -0.89 -0.26
CA LEU A 626 -18.27 -0.41 -1.43
C LEU A 626 -17.48 -1.56 -2.06
N GLU A 627 -18.03 -2.12 -3.13
CA GLU A 627 -17.43 -3.21 -3.90
C GLU A 627 -16.10 -2.80 -4.53
N ASN A 628 -15.12 -3.71 -4.44
CA ASN A 628 -13.81 -3.63 -5.09
C ASN A 628 -12.98 -2.40 -4.70
N TYR A 629 -12.90 -2.14 -3.39
CA TYR A 629 -12.04 -1.09 -2.84
C TYR A 629 -10.58 -1.26 -3.30
N ARG A 630 -10.10 -0.22 -3.98
CA ARG A 630 -8.77 -0.11 -4.61
C ARG A 630 -8.32 1.34 -4.66
N VAL A 631 -7.13 1.62 -5.18
CA VAL A 631 -6.55 2.97 -5.20
C VAL A 631 -7.49 3.95 -5.91
N THR A 632 -7.98 3.61 -7.11
CA THR A 632 -8.94 4.46 -7.85
C THR A 632 -10.22 4.75 -7.06
N LEU A 633 -10.80 3.75 -6.36
CA LEU A 633 -12.00 3.99 -5.55
C LEU A 633 -11.67 4.85 -4.32
N ALA A 634 -10.49 4.69 -3.73
CA ALA A 634 -10.03 5.51 -2.61
C ALA A 634 -9.86 6.98 -3.02
N GLU A 635 -9.34 7.25 -4.22
CA GLU A 635 -9.20 8.60 -4.79
C GLU A 635 -10.54 9.30 -4.97
N LYS A 636 -11.63 8.56 -5.21
CA LYS A 636 -13.01 9.09 -5.28
C LYS A 636 -13.67 9.20 -3.91
N ALA A 637 -13.49 8.20 -3.05
CA ALA A 637 -14.16 8.10 -1.75
C ALA A 637 -13.59 9.09 -0.71
N ILE A 638 -12.26 9.16 -0.57
CA ILE A 638 -11.60 9.92 0.51
C ILE A 638 -11.95 11.43 0.46
N PRO A 639 -11.92 12.12 -0.70
CA PRO A 639 -12.30 13.53 -0.79
C PRO A 639 -13.75 13.82 -0.37
N SER A 640 -14.63 12.82 -0.48
CA SER A 640 -16.06 12.94 -0.17
C SER A 640 -16.42 12.66 1.30
N ALA A 641 -15.51 12.09 2.08
CA ALA A 641 -15.82 11.67 3.45
C ALA A 641 -15.92 12.84 4.43
N ASP A 642 -16.89 12.77 5.33
CA ASP A 642 -17.01 13.67 6.48
C ASP A 642 -16.37 13.03 7.73
N LEU A 643 -16.63 11.74 7.96
CA LEU A 643 -16.12 10.98 9.09
C LEU A 643 -15.31 9.77 8.62
N SER A 644 -14.17 9.52 9.29
CA SER A 644 -13.27 8.40 9.04
C SER A 644 -13.17 7.48 10.26
N GLU A 645 -13.49 6.20 10.06
CA GLU A 645 -13.48 5.16 11.09
C GLU A 645 -12.10 4.48 11.22
N GLN A 646 -11.38 4.83 12.30
CA GLN A 646 -10.03 4.33 12.62
C GLN A 646 -10.04 3.57 13.95
N ILE A 647 -10.89 2.54 13.99
CA ILE A 647 -11.34 1.89 15.23
C ILE A 647 -10.66 0.55 15.51
N SER A 648 -9.39 0.35 15.19
CA SER A 648 -8.69 -0.89 15.58
C SER A 648 -8.58 -1.02 17.10
N THR A 649 -8.40 -2.24 17.62
CA THR A 649 -8.10 -2.42 19.05
C THR A 649 -6.73 -1.82 19.35
N ALA A 650 -6.59 -1.05 20.43
CA ALA A 650 -5.33 -0.42 20.78
C ALA A 650 -4.18 -1.43 20.85
N GLY A 651 -3.05 -1.12 20.19
CA GLY A 651 -1.87 -1.97 20.10
C GLY A 651 -1.89 -2.96 18.92
N THR A 652 -2.89 -2.92 18.03
CA THR A 652 -2.98 -3.89 16.91
C THR A 652 -2.64 -3.29 15.55
N GLU A 653 -2.98 -2.03 15.28
CA GLU A 653 -2.57 -1.34 14.05
C GLU A 653 -1.20 -0.68 14.26
N ALA A 654 -0.18 -1.18 13.56
CA ALA A 654 1.17 -0.62 13.65
C ALA A 654 1.25 0.87 13.29
N SER A 655 0.38 1.35 12.39
CA SER A 655 0.34 2.76 11.99
C SER A 655 -1.01 3.13 11.37
N GLY A 656 -1.33 2.53 10.22
CA GLY A 656 -2.43 3.00 9.36
C GLY A 656 -2.02 4.21 8.51
N THR A 657 -2.33 4.17 7.21
CA THR A 657 -2.12 5.30 6.29
C THR A 657 -3.41 5.82 5.67
N GLY A 658 -4.54 5.12 5.86
CA GLY A 658 -5.85 5.61 5.44
C GLY A 658 -6.28 6.83 6.25
N ASN A 659 -6.07 6.78 7.56
CA ASN A 659 -6.29 7.87 8.52
C ASN A 659 -5.64 9.19 8.08
N MET A 660 -4.36 9.16 7.66
CA MET A 660 -3.64 10.34 7.16
C MET A 660 -4.30 10.93 5.91
N LYS A 661 -4.80 10.10 5.00
CA LYS A 661 -5.44 10.56 3.75
C LYS A 661 -6.77 11.27 4.04
N PHE A 662 -7.55 10.71 4.96
CA PHE A 662 -8.81 11.31 5.40
C PHE A 662 -8.58 12.64 6.11
N MET A 663 -7.59 12.72 7.01
CA MET A 663 -7.18 13.95 7.68
C MET A 663 -6.80 15.05 6.68
N LEU A 664 -5.95 14.72 5.69
CA LEU A 664 -5.50 15.67 4.65
C LEU A 664 -6.66 16.18 3.78
N ASN A 665 -7.68 15.37 3.56
CA ASN A 665 -8.85 15.69 2.73
C ASN A 665 -10.03 16.28 3.52
N GLY A 666 -9.81 16.64 4.79
CA GLY A 666 -10.80 17.31 5.62
C GLY A 666 -11.96 16.43 6.07
N ALA A 667 -11.70 15.15 6.32
CA ALA A 667 -12.59 14.29 7.10
C ALA A 667 -12.13 14.29 8.56
N LEU A 668 -13.07 14.32 9.51
CA LEU A 668 -12.78 14.15 10.92
C LEU A 668 -12.59 12.66 11.25
N THR A 669 -11.77 12.38 12.25
CA THR A 669 -11.43 11.01 12.63
C THR A 669 -12.15 10.62 13.92
N ILE A 670 -12.83 9.49 13.90
CA ILE A 670 -13.24 8.75 15.09
C ILE A 670 -12.35 7.51 15.21
N GLY A 671 -11.74 7.31 16.37
CA GLY A 671 -10.75 6.25 16.50
C GLY A 671 -10.26 6.00 17.91
N THR A 672 -9.55 4.90 18.05
CA THR A 672 -8.80 4.55 19.26
C THR A 672 -7.43 5.22 19.26
N MET A 673 -6.78 5.26 20.43
CA MET A 673 -5.37 5.65 20.56
C MET A 673 -4.45 4.51 20.11
N ASP A 674 -4.48 4.24 18.81
CA ASP A 674 -3.75 3.15 18.16
C ASP A 674 -2.96 3.66 16.94
N GLY A 675 -1.80 3.05 16.68
CA GLY A 675 -0.94 3.40 15.55
C GLY A 675 -0.69 4.90 15.38
N ALA A 676 -0.91 5.41 14.16
CA ALA A 676 -0.70 6.82 13.82
C ALA A 676 -1.84 7.74 14.30
N ASN A 677 -2.95 7.21 14.82
CA ASN A 677 -4.01 8.06 15.39
C ASN A 677 -3.49 8.87 16.58
N VAL A 678 -2.57 8.30 17.35
CA VAL A 678 -1.90 8.97 18.48
C VAL A 678 -1.15 10.22 18.00
N GLU A 679 -0.37 10.08 16.93
CA GLU A 679 0.39 11.19 16.36
C GLU A 679 -0.51 12.21 15.67
N MET A 680 -1.62 11.78 15.06
CA MET A 680 -2.61 12.68 14.46
C MET A 680 -3.31 13.53 15.51
N ALA A 681 -3.68 12.94 16.65
CA ALA A 681 -4.26 13.64 17.78
C ALA A 681 -3.28 14.66 18.39
N GLU A 682 -2.00 14.30 18.48
CA GLU A 682 -0.94 15.22 18.94
C GLU A 682 -0.77 16.43 18.01
N GLU A 683 -0.77 16.24 16.68
CA GLU A 683 -0.57 17.36 15.74
C GLU A 683 -1.79 18.26 15.57
N ALA A 684 -3.01 17.70 15.59
CA ALA A 684 -4.24 18.47 15.44
C ALA A 684 -4.79 19.03 16.77
N GLY A 685 -4.34 18.50 17.91
CA GLY A 685 -4.99 18.67 19.21
C GLY A 685 -6.06 17.60 19.44
N GLU A 686 -6.05 16.96 20.62
CA GLU A 686 -6.99 15.88 20.95
C GLU A 686 -8.46 16.34 20.87
N GLU A 687 -8.74 17.62 21.13
CA GLU A 687 -10.07 18.21 21.03
C GLU A 687 -10.63 18.23 19.60
N ASN A 688 -9.77 18.07 18.59
CA ASN A 688 -10.13 18.07 17.18
C ASN A 688 -10.27 16.66 16.58
N LEU A 689 -10.15 15.60 17.41
CA LEU A 689 -10.42 14.21 17.05
C LEU A 689 -11.45 13.59 18.01
N PHE A 690 -12.17 12.58 17.51
CA PHE A 690 -13.14 11.82 18.30
C PHE A 690 -12.51 10.55 18.86
N ILE A 691 -11.68 10.71 19.89
CA ILE A 691 -10.99 9.59 20.54
C ILE A 691 -11.92 8.85 21.52
N PHE A 692 -11.90 7.51 21.49
CA PHE A 692 -12.66 6.65 22.42
C PHE A 692 -11.94 5.32 22.70
N GLY A 693 -12.50 4.57 23.66
CA GLY A 693 -12.14 3.18 23.92
C GLY A 693 -10.91 3.01 24.80
N MET A 694 -10.53 1.75 24.97
CA MET A 694 -9.34 1.31 25.71
C MET A 694 -8.06 1.82 25.07
N ARG A 695 -7.07 2.14 25.91
CA ARG A 695 -5.66 2.30 25.50
C ARG A 695 -4.93 0.95 25.61
N VAL A 696 -3.68 0.89 25.17
CA VAL A 696 -2.86 -0.34 25.21
C VAL A 696 -2.78 -0.89 26.64
N GLU A 697 -2.58 0.01 27.61
CA GLU A 697 -2.44 -0.35 29.02
C GLU A 697 -3.73 -0.96 29.60
N ASP A 698 -4.90 -0.51 29.12
CA ASP A 698 -6.20 -1.06 29.53
C ASP A 698 -6.43 -2.46 28.94
N VAL A 699 -5.97 -2.70 27.71
CA VAL A 699 -6.02 -4.01 27.05
C VAL A 699 -5.12 -5.00 27.80
N ASP A 700 -3.89 -4.59 28.12
CA ASP A 700 -2.93 -5.40 28.86
C ASP A 700 -3.43 -5.70 30.28
N ALA A 701 -3.98 -4.72 30.98
CA ALA A 701 -4.56 -4.91 32.31
C ALA A 701 -5.75 -5.88 32.29
N MET A 702 -6.57 -5.84 31.23
CA MET A 702 -7.68 -6.78 31.06
C MET A 702 -7.18 -8.21 30.82
N ASP A 703 -6.15 -8.37 29.98
CA ASP A 703 -5.57 -9.68 29.67
C ASP A 703 -4.79 -10.27 30.86
N ALA A 704 -4.10 -9.45 31.65
CA ALA A 704 -3.37 -9.88 32.84
C ALA A 704 -4.26 -10.16 34.07
N GLY A 705 -5.47 -9.58 34.10
CA GLY A 705 -6.40 -9.67 35.22
C GLY A 705 -7.23 -10.96 35.24
N LYS A 706 -8.56 -10.82 35.31
CA LYS A 706 -9.51 -11.95 35.30
C LYS A 706 -9.79 -12.50 33.88
N GLY A 707 -9.16 -11.92 32.87
CA GLY A 707 -9.45 -12.15 31.46
C GLY A 707 -10.70 -11.42 30.97
N TYR A 708 -10.86 -11.36 29.65
CA TYR A 708 -12.01 -10.76 28.97
C TYR A 708 -13.22 -11.71 28.96
N HIS A 709 -14.36 -11.24 29.46
CA HIS A 709 -15.63 -11.99 29.47
C HIS A 709 -16.73 -11.20 28.76
N ALA A 710 -16.96 -11.51 27.47
CA ALA A 710 -17.97 -10.83 26.64
C ALA A 710 -19.39 -10.88 27.25
N SER A 711 -19.71 -11.95 27.99
CA SER A 711 -21.00 -12.14 28.66
C SER A 711 -21.32 -11.04 29.68
N GLU A 712 -20.32 -10.41 30.31
CA GLU A 712 -20.54 -9.30 31.25
C GLU A 712 -21.15 -8.09 30.51
N TYR A 713 -20.53 -7.70 29.40
CA TYR A 713 -20.98 -6.57 28.58
C TYR A 713 -22.35 -6.84 27.95
N TYR A 714 -22.53 -8.04 27.41
CA TYR A 714 -23.80 -8.48 26.83
C TYR A 714 -24.96 -8.43 27.85
N ASN A 715 -24.74 -8.90 29.09
CA ASN A 715 -25.80 -8.90 30.11
C ASN A 715 -26.06 -7.50 30.69
N ARG A 716 -25.03 -6.65 30.77
CA ARG A 716 -25.13 -5.31 31.37
C ARG A 716 -25.72 -4.25 30.43
N ILE A 717 -25.51 -4.37 29.12
CA ILE A 717 -25.80 -3.30 28.15
C ILE A 717 -27.02 -3.69 27.28
N PRO A 718 -28.22 -3.13 27.52
CA PRO A 718 -29.44 -3.56 26.83
C PRO A 718 -29.42 -3.35 25.31
N GLU A 719 -28.83 -2.25 24.82
CA GLU A 719 -28.75 -1.98 23.38
C GLU A 719 -27.79 -2.96 22.67
N LEU A 720 -26.68 -3.33 23.32
CA LEU A 720 -25.75 -4.35 22.81
C LEU A 720 -26.44 -5.72 22.76
N LYS A 721 -27.13 -6.08 23.86
CA LYS A 721 -27.91 -7.31 23.93
C LYS A 721 -28.93 -7.39 22.79
N GLN A 722 -29.69 -6.32 22.56
CA GLN A 722 -30.67 -6.26 21.48
C GLN A 722 -30.02 -6.46 20.10
N ALA A 723 -28.90 -5.79 19.82
CA ALA A 723 -28.20 -5.94 18.54
C ALA A 723 -27.68 -7.37 18.33
N MET A 724 -27.09 -7.97 19.36
CA MET A 724 -26.62 -9.36 19.32
C MET A 724 -27.76 -10.36 19.18
N ASP A 725 -28.87 -10.17 19.90
CA ASP A 725 -30.06 -11.03 19.82
C ASP A 725 -30.72 -10.94 18.44
N GLN A 726 -30.67 -9.80 17.76
CA GLN A 726 -31.13 -9.67 16.38
C GLN A 726 -30.24 -10.40 15.38
N ILE A 727 -28.91 -10.33 15.55
CA ILE A 727 -27.97 -11.08 14.70
C ILE A 727 -28.16 -12.58 14.91
N ALA A 728 -28.24 -13.04 16.16
CA ALA A 728 -28.41 -14.45 16.51
C ALA A 728 -29.79 -15.00 16.13
N GLY A 729 -30.84 -14.18 16.29
CA GLY A 729 -32.24 -14.58 16.03
C GLY A 729 -32.66 -14.55 14.57
N GLY A 730 -31.74 -14.31 13.63
CA GLY A 730 -32.03 -14.30 12.20
C GLY A 730 -32.76 -13.07 11.67
N PHE A 731 -32.79 -11.95 12.41
CA PHE A 731 -33.44 -10.71 11.97
C PHE A 731 -32.85 -10.17 10.66
N PHE A 732 -31.51 -10.27 10.52
CA PHE A 732 -30.79 -9.89 9.31
C PHE A 732 -30.62 -11.04 8.30
N SER A 733 -31.12 -12.24 8.62
CA SER A 733 -31.06 -13.41 7.74
C SER A 733 -32.34 -14.26 7.82
N PRO A 734 -33.53 -13.74 7.49
CA PRO A 734 -34.79 -14.44 7.78
C PRO A 734 -34.94 -15.82 7.11
N LYS A 735 -34.28 -16.02 5.95
CA LYS A 735 -34.27 -17.30 5.23
C LYS A 735 -33.28 -18.31 5.80
N GLN A 736 -32.29 -17.85 6.57
CA GLN A 736 -31.23 -18.65 7.17
C GLN A 736 -30.94 -18.10 8.56
N PRO A 737 -31.80 -18.38 9.57
CA PRO A 737 -31.68 -17.75 10.88
C PRO A 737 -30.31 -17.95 11.55
N ASP A 738 -29.69 -19.11 11.36
CA ASP A 738 -28.39 -19.45 11.93
C ASP A 738 -27.18 -18.94 11.11
N LEU A 739 -27.39 -18.15 10.05
CA LEU A 739 -26.32 -17.73 9.13
C LEU A 739 -25.13 -17.07 9.85
N PHE A 740 -25.40 -16.26 10.86
CA PHE A 740 -24.39 -15.49 11.59
C PHE A 740 -23.98 -16.12 12.92
N LYS A 741 -24.37 -17.37 13.19
CA LYS A 741 -24.06 -18.07 14.44
C LYS A 741 -22.56 -18.07 14.76
N GLU A 742 -21.71 -18.35 13.78
CA GLU A 742 -20.26 -18.37 13.99
C GLU A 742 -19.69 -17.00 14.38
N LEU A 743 -20.24 -15.89 13.86
CA LEU A 743 -19.84 -14.54 14.28
C LEU A 743 -20.32 -14.24 15.71
N VAL A 744 -21.51 -14.72 16.09
CA VAL A 744 -22.03 -14.58 17.45
C VAL A 744 -21.16 -15.39 18.43
N ASP A 745 -20.86 -16.64 18.09
CA ASP A 745 -20.00 -17.52 18.90
C ASP A 745 -18.59 -16.92 19.04
N LEU A 746 -18.02 -16.38 17.96
CA LEU A 746 -16.76 -15.64 17.98
C LEU A 746 -16.82 -14.48 18.98
N LEU A 747 -17.81 -13.58 18.85
CA LEU A 747 -17.95 -12.40 19.70
C LEU A 747 -18.19 -12.75 21.19
N MET A 748 -18.89 -13.85 21.46
CA MET A 748 -19.23 -14.27 22.83
C MET A 748 -18.12 -15.06 23.53
N HIS A 749 -17.30 -15.80 22.78
CA HIS A 749 -16.41 -16.82 23.38
C HIS A 749 -14.94 -16.70 22.99
N HIS A 750 -14.63 -16.12 21.82
CA HIS A 750 -13.29 -16.18 21.22
C HIS A 750 -12.80 -14.82 20.70
N ASP A 751 -13.44 -13.72 21.11
CA ASP A 751 -13.12 -12.38 20.63
C ASP A 751 -11.80 -11.87 21.20
N ARG A 752 -10.74 -12.08 20.42
CA ARG A 752 -9.37 -11.59 20.68
C ARG A 752 -9.29 -10.06 20.74
N PHE A 753 -10.23 -9.36 20.11
CA PHE A 753 -10.16 -7.92 19.84
C PHE A 753 -11.13 -7.09 20.68
N LYS A 754 -11.82 -7.74 21.62
CA LYS A 754 -12.58 -7.10 22.71
C LYS A 754 -13.63 -6.10 22.19
N VAL A 755 -14.37 -6.48 21.15
CA VAL A 755 -15.38 -5.65 20.47
C VAL A 755 -16.40 -5.09 21.47
N PHE A 756 -16.85 -5.89 22.45
CA PHE A 756 -17.86 -5.43 23.40
C PHE A 756 -17.31 -4.50 24.48
N ALA A 757 -16.01 -4.58 24.78
CA ALA A 757 -15.39 -3.72 25.78
C ALA A 757 -15.44 -2.24 25.38
N ASP A 758 -15.26 -1.96 24.08
CA ASP A 758 -15.28 -0.59 23.55
C ASP A 758 -16.65 -0.12 23.06
N TYR A 759 -17.65 -0.99 23.00
CA TYR A 759 -18.97 -0.69 22.43
C TYR A 759 -19.61 0.56 23.05
N GLU A 760 -19.69 0.65 24.37
CA GLU A 760 -20.38 1.76 25.03
C GLU A 760 -19.67 3.11 24.81
N ALA A 761 -18.33 3.11 24.87
CA ALA A 761 -17.52 4.29 24.60
C ALA A 761 -17.65 4.74 23.15
N TYR A 762 -17.67 3.79 22.21
CA TYR A 762 -17.84 4.05 20.79
C TYR A 762 -19.19 4.70 20.48
N ILE A 763 -20.30 4.15 20.98
CA ILE A 763 -21.64 4.70 20.76
C ILE A 763 -21.76 6.13 21.35
N LYS A 764 -21.23 6.34 22.57
CA LYS A 764 -21.20 7.68 23.19
C LYS A 764 -20.38 8.69 22.36
N CYS A 765 -19.28 8.25 21.77
CA CYS A 765 -18.45 9.08 20.90
C CYS A 765 -19.18 9.43 19.59
N GLN A 766 -19.87 8.46 18.98
CA GLN A 766 -20.72 8.69 17.81
C GLN A 766 -21.85 9.70 18.08
N ASP A 767 -22.41 9.71 19.28
CA ASP A 767 -23.40 10.72 19.68
C ASP A 767 -22.80 12.14 19.75
N LYS A 768 -21.53 12.31 20.13
CA LYS A 768 -20.80 13.59 20.06
C LYS A 768 -20.59 14.03 18.61
N VAL A 769 -20.19 13.10 17.73
CA VAL A 769 -20.08 13.36 16.28
C VAL A 769 -21.41 13.88 15.73
N ASN A 770 -22.51 13.19 16.06
CA ASN A 770 -23.86 13.58 15.65
C ASN A 770 -24.24 15.00 16.11
N GLN A 771 -23.81 15.41 17.30
CA GLN A 771 -24.06 16.75 17.84
C GLN A 771 -23.23 17.81 17.11
N LEU A 772 -21.93 17.58 16.89
CA LEU A 772 -21.08 18.57 16.21
C LEU A 772 -21.50 18.77 14.75
N TYR A 773 -21.88 17.71 14.04
CA TYR A 773 -22.30 17.79 12.64
C TYR A 773 -23.55 18.67 12.43
N LYS A 774 -24.37 18.88 13.48
CA LYS A 774 -25.51 19.83 13.45
C LYS A 774 -25.07 21.29 13.46
N ASN A 775 -23.78 21.58 13.71
CA ASN A 775 -23.19 22.91 13.66
C ASN A 775 -22.12 22.97 12.55
N PRO A 776 -22.50 23.28 11.29
CA PRO A 776 -21.59 23.21 10.14
C PRO A 776 -20.37 24.13 10.27
N LYS A 777 -20.51 25.29 10.93
CA LYS A 777 -19.41 26.23 11.11
C LYS A 777 -18.33 25.65 12.01
N GLU A 778 -18.71 25.13 13.18
CA GLU A 778 -17.77 24.55 14.13
C GLU A 778 -17.21 23.21 13.64
N TRP A 779 -18.01 22.39 12.95
CA TRP A 779 -17.50 21.22 12.23
C TRP A 779 -16.38 21.59 11.25
N THR A 780 -16.62 22.60 10.41
CA THR A 780 -15.65 23.00 9.39
C THR A 780 -14.39 23.62 9.98
N LYS A 781 -14.49 24.33 11.11
CA LYS A 781 -13.29 24.77 11.86
C LYS A 781 -12.45 23.58 12.33
N MET A 782 -13.09 22.57 12.94
CA MET A 782 -12.38 21.34 13.35
C MET A 782 -11.71 20.64 12.15
N VAL A 783 -12.36 20.65 10.98
CA VAL A 783 -11.78 20.16 9.73
C VAL A 783 -10.53 20.95 9.33
N ILE A 784 -10.56 22.28 9.39
CA ILE A 784 -9.40 23.13 9.07
C ILE A 784 -8.24 22.86 10.03
N HIS A 785 -8.51 22.66 11.33
CA HIS A 785 -7.48 22.25 12.30
C HIS A 785 -6.79 20.94 11.90
N ASN A 786 -7.58 19.94 11.48
CA ASN A 786 -7.05 18.66 11.02
C ASN A 786 -6.21 18.79 9.73
N ILE A 787 -6.68 19.53 8.73
CA ILE A 787 -5.90 19.78 7.50
C ILE A 787 -4.59 20.49 7.84
N ALA A 788 -4.65 21.52 8.69
CA ALA A 788 -3.47 22.29 9.11
C ALA A 788 -2.46 21.46 9.91
N GLY A 789 -2.92 20.49 10.71
CA GLY A 789 -2.10 19.56 11.48
C GLY A 789 -1.51 18.39 10.66
N CYS A 790 -1.82 18.28 9.37
CA CYS A 790 -1.46 17.08 8.60
C CYS A 790 -0.01 17.08 8.04
N GLY A 791 0.73 18.19 8.15
CA GLY A 791 2.07 18.37 7.54
C GLY A 791 3.06 17.24 7.83
N LYS A 792 3.13 16.80 9.10
CA LYS A 792 4.00 15.70 9.57
C LYS A 792 3.79 14.39 8.81
N PHE A 793 2.61 14.16 8.24
CA PHE A 793 2.25 12.89 7.59
C PHE A 793 2.59 12.86 6.10
N SER A 794 3.35 13.82 5.58
CA SER A 794 3.95 13.68 4.25
C SER A 794 4.97 12.54 4.21
N SER A 795 4.90 11.70 3.17
CA SER A 795 5.93 10.68 2.91
C SER A 795 7.30 11.29 2.58
N ASP A 796 7.38 12.56 2.19
CA ASP A 796 8.67 13.24 2.00
C ASP A 796 9.43 13.37 3.33
N ARG A 797 8.73 13.70 4.42
CA ARG A 797 9.31 13.74 5.76
C ARG A 797 9.83 12.36 6.16
N THR A 798 9.01 11.32 5.95
CA THR A 798 9.41 9.93 6.21
C THR A 798 10.66 9.56 5.43
N ILE A 799 10.68 9.78 4.11
CA ILE A 799 11.83 9.45 3.26
C ILE A 799 13.07 10.27 3.61
N ALA A 800 12.93 11.54 3.98
CA ALA A 800 14.06 12.34 4.44
C ALA A 800 14.70 11.77 5.72
N GLN A 801 13.89 11.25 6.66
CA GLN A 801 14.40 10.57 7.86
C GLN A 801 15.09 9.24 7.51
N TYR A 802 14.50 8.42 6.63
CA TYR A 802 15.15 7.20 6.14
C TYR A 802 16.49 7.50 5.47
N ALA A 803 16.52 8.52 4.60
CA ALA A 803 17.72 8.92 3.89
C ALA A 803 18.86 9.30 4.84
N ARG A 804 18.60 10.18 5.81
CA ARG A 804 19.64 10.68 6.72
C ARG A 804 20.05 9.67 7.79
N GLU A 805 19.08 9.01 8.41
CA GLU A 805 19.31 8.23 9.63
C GLU A 805 19.59 6.75 9.38
N ILE A 806 19.23 6.23 8.19
CA ILE A 806 19.43 4.81 7.83
C ILE A 806 20.34 4.70 6.60
N TRP A 807 20.02 5.38 5.49
CA TRP A 807 20.74 5.17 4.24
C TRP A 807 22.04 5.97 4.13
N GLY A 808 22.22 7.01 4.95
CA GLY A 808 23.37 7.92 4.88
C GLY A 808 23.39 8.75 3.59
N MET A 809 22.25 9.33 3.23
CA MET A 809 22.04 10.13 2.03
C MET A 809 21.34 11.45 2.38
N GLU A 810 21.67 12.52 1.65
CA GLU A 810 20.97 13.80 1.78
C GLU A 810 19.93 13.99 0.66
N PRO A 811 18.67 14.29 1.01
CA PRO A 811 17.66 14.73 0.05
C PRO A 811 18.08 16.01 -0.68
N SER A 812 17.69 16.14 -1.95
CA SER A 812 17.90 17.36 -2.74
C SER A 812 16.61 17.81 -3.41
N LEU A 813 16.35 19.12 -3.36
CA LEU A 813 15.26 19.78 -4.09
C LEU A 813 15.72 20.39 -5.41
N GLU A 814 17.01 20.24 -5.75
CA GLU A 814 17.60 20.73 -7.00
C GLU A 814 16.93 20.08 -8.21
N LYS A 815 16.68 20.89 -9.23
CA LYS A 815 16.11 20.41 -10.48
C LYS A 815 17.23 19.92 -11.40
N ILE A 816 17.06 18.76 -12.01
CA ILE A 816 17.87 18.38 -13.16
C ILE A 816 17.40 19.20 -14.37
N PRO A 817 18.30 19.67 -15.27
CA PRO A 817 17.90 20.41 -16.47
C PRO A 817 16.82 19.69 -17.28
N ALA A 818 15.88 20.41 -17.89
CA ALA A 818 14.83 19.82 -18.75
C ALA A 818 15.42 19.32 -20.10
N PRO A 819 14.80 18.36 -20.82
CA PRO A 819 15.37 17.70 -22.03
C PRO A 819 15.80 18.64 -23.15
N ASP A 820 15.07 19.74 -23.23
CA ASP A 820 15.18 20.87 -24.14
C ASP A 820 16.20 21.92 -23.68
N GLU A 821 16.66 21.87 -22.43
CA GLU A 821 17.70 22.75 -21.90
C GLU A 821 19.10 22.15 -22.14
N LYS A 822 20.04 22.97 -22.62
CA LYS A 822 21.45 22.56 -22.74
C LYS A 822 22.01 22.20 -21.36
N LEU A 823 22.65 21.02 -21.26
CA LEU A 823 23.51 20.68 -20.13
C LEU A 823 24.59 21.77 -20.02
N LYS A 824 24.62 22.48 -18.89
CA LYS A 824 25.68 23.45 -18.57
C LYS A 824 26.97 22.74 -18.20
#